data_AF-A0A1R3T556-F1
#
_entry.id   AF-A0A1R3T556-F1
#
_cell.length_a   1.000
_cell.length_b   1.000
_cell.length_c   1.000
_cell.angle_alpha   90.00
_cell.angle_beta   90.00
_cell.angle_gamma   90.00
#
_symmetry.space_group_name_H-M   'P 1'
#
loop_
_entity.id
_entity.type
_entity.pdbx_description
1 polymer ?
#
loop_
_entity_poly.entity_id
_entity_poly.type
_entity_poly.pdbx_seq_one_letter_code
_entity_poly.pdbx_strand_id
1 'polypeptide(L)'
;MINSFEARDFLVRNTYCSYKNEEFISYQQLVENCLSDQVFLEQLALANPKLFETLKRYSFGNLKKKREKSLFSSIFKYYKRSFQRSTPFGLFSETSIGKFAEEGQSSLSSNTIKCVSLDSQWLIELVYKLENEFYESLSFSINGSNFESGDRIFQLYTVNNTDLEEINIKLTNVYKIIEEACRDKFCSYSVILDKILKEYGLEYRSLAEQYILGLIKNHYLLSNLQKDLVSRFNQENFIRILQNIDYEDKYTSSFKQIVSLINEYKTLKIGKGTNLLLDIYQKMSSLVENENYLQVDLLSDSKVKLNVQHKKELERFANFIGNTQKSVRRSYLDDYRDKFIEKYGVDQEVPLLELLDPTFGIGAPYGYVHPKSNFYENEPLTEFYSTQEQSKYLSEYIHSIRENVDIDLEKFEDYYQLEENNKFNLQGLELFFNIVENNGKPAFSLSNIVGGSDIGSASGRFSILSDELRKYQKSLLDFIEEEDSTKKITSCEIEFIPENLRHRNIMRTMNVRDKTLSLFTNNSKKQIHLKDIYIGINNEEKFYAKDITNNDIVKFHVTNMYNKMLFCNEIRFLYEISLDIDSINLPWELIYSDFDYVPRIMFGDIIVAPARWKICEGDIEKLSDINTFFINKRIPQKFYLINGDNRILLSRKDKLDVEFIKNELIKKLKKDSIVELQEYIQDFGIFTKEATDRVADVVIPFVNNVKKDIDITAHAKRIGIESREKLPFDEWLYLKLYIGDNRQNEFIKEYLPNIQEVVDSYQGELFYLRYADPNSHIRLRMKCDNLFDLYKQILNIISEGRKNRLISSVDISTYDREIERYGGEDLLLEAEKIFCTDSRLMPRLLKICETNEMGFNLDSLSIVSVYLYLVFFFDNDLHEIISFLETVSPKRNDKNKDINSDVKEYQKIIEANCNEKFFLCLKNPIKSLNNKMLLNKLTKQQHYSIIDSIIHVHNNRLIGIDREKEKYIYFVLRRIFISKTHIK
;
A
#
# COMPACT_ATOMS: atom_id res chain seq x y z
N MET A 1 -6.78 -2.53 -24.61
CA MET A 1 -6.77 -4.01 -24.57
C MET A 1 -7.82 -4.47 -23.57
N ILE A 2 -8.53 -5.57 -23.87
CA ILE A 2 -9.51 -6.16 -22.94
C ILE A 2 -8.74 -7.18 -22.07
N ASN A 3 -8.91 -7.15 -20.74
CA ASN A 3 -8.37 -8.19 -19.88
C ASN A 3 -8.92 -9.55 -20.34
N SER A 4 -8.07 -10.57 -20.43
CA SER A 4 -8.49 -11.93 -20.81
C SER A 4 -8.04 -12.90 -19.72
N PHE A 5 -8.74 -12.86 -18.60
CA PHE A 5 -8.45 -13.71 -17.46
C PHE A 5 -8.76 -15.19 -17.75
N GLU A 6 -7.81 -16.05 -17.36
CA GLU A 6 -7.94 -17.49 -17.35
C GLU A 6 -8.03 -17.99 -15.91
N ALA A 7 -9.06 -18.78 -15.58
CA ALA A 7 -9.20 -19.38 -14.26
C ALA A 7 -8.24 -20.57 -14.09
N ARG A 8 -7.51 -20.58 -12.97
CA ARG A 8 -6.57 -21.64 -12.58
C ARG A 8 -7.25 -22.65 -11.65
N ASP A 9 -6.51 -23.71 -11.29
CA ASP A 9 -6.92 -24.60 -10.19
C ASP A 9 -7.18 -23.76 -8.92
N PHE A 10 -8.10 -24.20 -8.07
CA PHE A 10 -8.65 -23.38 -6.99
C PHE A 10 -8.62 -24.09 -5.65
N LEU A 11 -8.70 -23.33 -4.55
CA LEU A 11 -8.91 -23.91 -3.23
C LEU A 11 -10.40 -24.20 -3.01
N VAL A 12 -10.69 -25.33 -2.38
CA VAL A 12 -12.01 -25.64 -1.83
C VAL A 12 -11.91 -25.70 -0.32
N ARG A 13 -12.82 -25.02 0.37
CA ARG A 13 -12.87 -24.96 1.83
C ARG A 13 -14.26 -25.39 2.26
N ASN A 14 -14.35 -26.42 3.11
CA ASN A 14 -15.64 -26.99 3.51
C ASN A 14 -15.69 -27.29 5.01
N THR A 15 -16.90 -27.31 5.57
CA THR A 15 -17.10 -27.64 7.00
C THR A 15 -16.71 -29.09 7.32
N TYR A 16 -16.08 -29.30 8.48
CA TYR A 16 -15.78 -30.64 9.01
C TYR A 16 -17.01 -31.30 9.62
N CYS A 17 -17.98 -30.54 10.10
CA CYS A 17 -19.28 -31.07 10.50
C CYS A 17 -20.29 -30.93 9.35
N SER A 18 -21.23 -31.86 9.27
CA SER A 18 -22.33 -31.77 8.31
C SER A 18 -23.33 -30.70 8.74
N TYR A 19 -23.92 -29.97 7.80
CA TYR A 19 -24.94 -28.97 8.12
C TYR A 19 -26.02 -29.55 9.03
N LYS A 20 -26.27 -28.88 10.16
CA LYS A 20 -27.33 -29.22 11.11
C LYS A 20 -28.25 -28.04 11.30
N ASN A 21 -29.55 -28.33 11.36
CA ASN A 21 -30.59 -27.39 11.73
C ASN A 21 -31.40 -27.96 12.91
N GLU A 22 -30.70 -28.34 13.98
CA GLU A 22 -31.32 -28.76 15.25
C GLU A 22 -31.92 -27.52 15.94
N GLU A 23 -33.21 -27.59 16.29
CA GLU A 23 -33.89 -26.54 17.04
C GLU A 23 -33.77 -26.81 18.55
N PHE A 24 -33.35 -25.82 19.31
CA PHE A 24 -33.23 -25.89 20.77
C PHE A 24 -34.27 -24.99 21.44
N ILE A 25 -34.83 -25.45 22.55
CA ILE A 25 -35.87 -24.71 23.29
C ILE A 25 -35.24 -23.66 24.22
N SER A 26 -34.02 -23.90 24.70
CA SER A 26 -33.27 -23.00 25.59
C SER A 26 -31.75 -23.06 25.37
N TYR A 27 -31.04 -22.02 25.79
CA TYR A 27 -29.57 -22.03 25.77
C TYR A 27 -28.96 -23.10 26.68
N GLN A 28 -29.63 -23.46 27.78
CA GLN A 28 -29.18 -24.59 28.61
C GLN A 28 -29.18 -25.90 27.81
N GLN A 29 -30.25 -26.17 27.06
CA GLN A 29 -30.35 -27.38 26.25
C GLN A 29 -29.27 -27.44 25.16
N LEU A 30 -29.00 -26.31 24.49
CA LEU A 30 -27.90 -26.19 23.54
C LEU A 30 -26.55 -26.53 24.20
N VAL A 31 -26.28 -25.95 25.36
CA VAL A 31 -25.03 -26.16 26.09
C VAL A 31 -24.88 -27.60 26.55
N GLU A 32 -25.95 -28.24 27.03
CA GLU A 32 -25.99 -29.66 27.39
C GLU A 32 -25.69 -30.56 26.18
N ASN A 33 -26.27 -30.25 25.01
CA ASN A 33 -25.96 -30.95 23.76
C ASN A 33 -24.48 -30.79 23.40
N CYS A 34 -23.94 -29.57 23.44
CA CYS A 34 -22.52 -29.28 23.21
C CYS A 34 -21.59 -30.02 24.18
N LEU A 35 -22.01 -30.24 25.44
CA LEU A 35 -21.22 -30.99 26.44
C LEU A 35 -21.17 -32.50 26.12
N SER A 36 -22.13 -33.02 25.37
CA SER A 36 -22.16 -34.42 24.94
C SER A 36 -21.43 -34.66 23.60
N ASP A 37 -21.28 -33.61 22.79
CA ASP A 37 -20.62 -33.68 21.48
C ASP A 37 -19.08 -33.58 21.64
N GLN A 38 -18.41 -34.73 21.50
CA GLN A 38 -16.95 -34.80 21.65
C GLN A 38 -16.20 -34.04 20.54
N VAL A 39 -16.76 -33.97 19.33
CA VAL A 39 -16.15 -33.22 18.21
C VAL A 39 -16.21 -31.73 18.52
N PHE A 40 -17.38 -31.24 18.96
CA PHE A 40 -17.54 -29.84 19.35
C PHE A 40 -16.64 -29.46 20.53
N LEU A 41 -16.52 -30.33 21.53
CA LEU A 41 -15.64 -30.09 22.67
C LEU A 41 -14.16 -29.98 22.25
N GLU A 42 -13.69 -30.84 21.35
CA GLU A 42 -12.32 -30.76 20.83
C GLU A 42 -12.11 -29.50 19.98
N GLN A 43 -13.07 -29.17 19.12
CA GLN A 43 -13.06 -27.94 18.32
C GLN A 43 -12.97 -26.68 19.20
N LEU A 44 -13.78 -26.61 20.26
CA LEU A 44 -13.81 -25.49 21.19
C LEU A 44 -12.52 -25.42 22.02
N ALA A 45 -12.02 -26.57 22.50
CA ALA A 45 -10.78 -26.64 23.27
C ALA A 45 -9.59 -26.10 22.45
N LEU A 46 -9.51 -26.44 21.16
CA LEU A 46 -8.47 -25.93 20.28
C LEU A 46 -8.65 -24.44 19.97
N ALA A 47 -9.86 -24.03 19.59
CA ALA A 47 -10.11 -22.70 19.05
C ALA A 47 -10.18 -21.59 20.11
N ASN A 48 -10.60 -21.94 21.33
CA ASN A 48 -10.74 -21.01 22.44
C ASN A 48 -10.63 -21.75 23.80
N PRO A 49 -9.39 -22.03 24.27
CA PRO A 49 -9.15 -22.79 25.49
C PRO A 49 -9.83 -22.17 26.73
N LYS A 50 -9.79 -20.83 26.87
CA LYS A 50 -10.45 -20.10 27.97
C LYS A 50 -11.96 -20.28 27.98
N LEU A 51 -12.61 -20.28 26.80
CA LEU A 51 -14.04 -20.52 26.67
C LEU A 51 -14.39 -21.98 26.99
N PHE A 52 -13.57 -22.93 26.56
CA PHE A 52 -13.71 -24.34 26.92
C PHE A 52 -13.62 -24.56 28.44
N GLU A 53 -12.64 -23.95 29.12
CA GLU A 53 -12.57 -24.01 30.59
C GLU A 53 -13.81 -23.40 31.26
N THR A 54 -14.30 -22.29 30.74
CA THR A 54 -15.51 -21.65 31.24
C THR A 54 -16.74 -22.56 31.08
N LEU A 55 -16.84 -23.27 29.95
CA LEU A 55 -17.87 -24.28 29.70
C LEU A 55 -17.75 -25.46 30.69
N LYS A 56 -16.53 -25.94 30.98
CA LYS A 56 -16.30 -26.99 31.99
C LYS A 56 -16.68 -26.51 33.39
N ARG A 57 -16.30 -25.30 33.80
CA ARG A 57 -16.70 -24.72 35.11
C ARG A 57 -18.22 -24.61 35.23
N TYR A 58 -18.91 -24.25 34.15
CA TYR A 58 -20.38 -24.25 34.11
C TYR A 58 -20.95 -25.66 34.34
N SER A 59 -20.39 -26.69 33.69
CA SER A 59 -20.85 -28.08 33.86
C SER A 59 -20.70 -28.62 35.30
N PHE A 60 -19.78 -28.05 36.09
CA PHE A 60 -19.60 -28.37 37.51
C PHE A 60 -20.40 -27.46 38.47
N GLY A 61 -21.27 -26.58 37.96
CA GLY A 61 -22.05 -25.64 38.79
C GLY A 61 -21.23 -24.48 39.40
N ASN A 62 -20.01 -24.25 38.91
CA ASN A 62 -19.03 -23.32 39.49
C ASN A 62 -18.95 -21.96 38.76
N LEU A 63 -20.00 -21.55 38.04
CA LEU A 63 -20.05 -20.29 37.29
C LEU A 63 -21.06 -19.30 37.89
N LYS A 64 -20.69 -18.02 37.97
CA LYS A 64 -21.61 -16.95 38.41
C LYS A 64 -22.67 -16.69 37.33
N LYS A 65 -23.95 -16.54 37.71
CA LYS A 65 -25.08 -16.26 36.80
C LYS A 65 -24.85 -15.17 35.75
N LYS A 66 -24.18 -14.06 36.10
CA LYS A 66 -23.88 -12.98 35.13
C LYS A 66 -22.98 -13.45 33.97
N ARG A 67 -22.07 -14.40 34.22
CA ARG A 67 -21.17 -14.96 33.20
C ARG A 67 -21.84 -16.03 32.33
N GLU A 68 -22.92 -16.65 32.80
CA GLU A 68 -23.67 -17.66 32.03
C GLU A 68 -24.23 -17.09 30.73
N LYS A 69 -24.84 -15.89 30.77
CA LYS A 69 -25.37 -15.24 29.55
C LYS A 69 -24.29 -15.02 28.48
N SER A 70 -23.10 -14.58 28.90
CA SER A 70 -21.97 -14.39 27.98
C SER A 70 -21.46 -15.72 27.45
N LEU A 71 -21.39 -16.76 28.28
CA LEU A 71 -21.02 -18.10 27.87
C LEU A 71 -22.01 -18.63 26.82
N PHE A 72 -23.32 -18.51 27.06
CA PHE A 72 -24.35 -18.99 26.15
C PHE A 72 -24.28 -18.33 24.77
N SER A 73 -24.15 -17.00 24.72
CA SER A 73 -23.97 -16.26 23.45
C SER A 73 -22.72 -16.74 22.70
N SER A 74 -21.60 -16.95 23.39
CA SER A 74 -20.36 -17.43 22.78
C SER A 74 -20.46 -18.89 22.30
N ILE A 75 -21.00 -19.81 23.10
CA ILE A 75 -21.18 -21.22 22.71
C ILE A 75 -22.11 -21.34 21.52
N PHE A 76 -23.19 -20.55 21.48
CA PHE A 76 -24.10 -20.50 20.34
C PHE A 76 -23.42 -20.05 19.05
N LYS A 77 -22.58 -19.01 19.11
CA LYS A 77 -21.77 -18.56 17.97
C LYS A 77 -20.83 -19.67 17.46
N TYR A 78 -20.13 -20.36 18.37
CA TYR A 78 -19.24 -21.47 18.00
C TYR A 78 -19.98 -22.70 17.48
N TYR A 79 -21.15 -23.02 18.05
CA TYR A 79 -22.01 -24.10 17.57
C TYR A 79 -22.42 -23.84 16.12
N LYS A 80 -23.01 -22.68 15.83
CA LYS A 80 -23.36 -22.29 14.45
C LYS A 80 -22.14 -22.29 13.53
N ARG A 81 -20.98 -21.76 13.98
CA ARG A 81 -19.73 -21.78 13.20
C ARG A 81 -19.36 -23.19 12.74
N SER A 82 -19.46 -24.19 13.63
CA SER A 82 -19.04 -25.56 13.33
C SER A 82 -19.79 -26.19 12.16
N PHE A 83 -21.06 -25.82 11.97
CA PHE A 83 -21.94 -26.41 10.97
C PHE A 83 -22.16 -25.52 9.73
N GLN A 84 -21.89 -24.21 9.82
CA GLN A 84 -22.37 -23.23 8.83
C GLN A 84 -21.26 -22.38 8.20
N ARG A 85 -20.00 -22.49 8.64
CA ARG A 85 -18.91 -21.66 8.11
C ARG A 85 -17.73 -22.49 7.61
N SER A 86 -17.52 -22.43 6.31
CA SER A 86 -16.44 -23.09 5.55
C SER A 86 -15.05 -22.44 5.71
N THR A 87 -14.96 -21.24 6.29
CA THR A 87 -13.70 -20.50 6.44
C THR A 87 -12.66 -21.27 7.29
N PRO A 88 -11.47 -21.61 6.74
CA PRO A 88 -10.41 -22.39 7.39
C PRO A 88 -10.03 -21.91 8.78
N PHE A 89 -10.36 -22.69 9.81
CA PHE A 89 -9.96 -22.42 11.18
C PHE A 89 -9.99 -23.66 12.06
N GLY A 90 -8.83 -24.08 12.57
CA GLY A 90 -8.74 -25.17 13.54
C GLY A 90 -9.38 -26.46 13.00
N LEU A 91 -10.25 -27.06 13.82
CA LEU A 91 -10.97 -28.30 13.49
C LEU A 91 -12.36 -28.06 12.89
N PHE A 92 -12.73 -26.83 12.52
CA PHE A 92 -14.08 -26.52 12.02
C PHE A 92 -14.26 -26.82 10.55
N SER A 93 -13.20 -26.72 9.75
CA SER A 93 -13.26 -26.77 8.30
C SER A 93 -11.94 -27.25 7.73
N GLU A 94 -12.00 -27.93 6.59
CA GLU A 94 -10.85 -28.49 5.89
C GLU A 94 -10.64 -27.84 4.53
N THR A 95 -9.43 -27.99 3.99
CA THR A 95 -9.03 -27.41 2.71
C THR A 95 -8.52 -28.49 1.77
N SER A 96 -8.93 -28.41 0.51
CA SER A 96 -8.46 -29.26 -0.60
C SER A 96 -8.26 -28.43 -1.86
N ILE A 97 -7.74 -29.06 -2.91
CA ILE A 97 -7.58 -28.44 -4.23
C ILE A 97 -8.70 -28.91 -5.15
N GLY A 98 -9.32 -27.97 -5.87
CA GLY A 98 -10.31 -28.23 -6.91
C GLY A 98 -9.78 -27.88 -8.30
N LYS A 99 -10.41 -28.46 -9.31
CA LYS A 99 -10.06 -28.27 -10.74
C LYS A 99 -11.29 -28.04 -11.59
N PHE A 100 -11.09 -27.58 -12.82
CA PHE A 100 -12.14 -27.55 -13.84
C PHE A 100 -12.10 -28.82 -14.72
N ALA A 101 -13.27 -29.35 -15.07
CA ALA A 101 -13.41 -30.52 -15.95
C ALA A 101 -14.76 -30.50 -16.69
N GLU A 102 -14.91 -31.32 -17.73
CA GLU A 102 -16.16 -31.41 -18.53
C GLU A 102 -17.37 -31.82 -17.67
N GLU A 103 -17.17 -32.75 -16.73
CA GLU A 103 -18.17 -33.17 -15.76
C GLU A 103 -17.81 -32.69 -14.36
N GLY A 104 -18.80 -32.12 -13.66
CA GLY A 104 -18.65 -31.68 -12.28
C GLY A 104 -18.64 -32.84 -11.29
N GLN A 105 -17.90 -32.70 -10.20
CA GLN A 105 -17.85 -33.66 -9.10
C GLN A 105 -17.85 -32.90 -7.76
N SER A 106 -18.92 -33.07 -6.98
CA SER A 106 -19.12 -32.41 -5.69
C SER A 106 -18.99 -33.35 -4.47
N SER A 107 -18.58 -34.61 -4.69
CA SER A 107 -18.30 -35.55 -3.60
C SER A 107 -16.92 -35.30 -2.99
N LEU A 108 -16.90 -35.17 -1.67
CA LEU A 108 -15.71 -34.95 -0.85
C LEU A 108 -15.21 -36.29 -0.28
N SER A 109 -13.89 -36.41 -0.14
CA SER A 109 -13.24 -37.56 0.48
C SER A 109 -13.55 -37.63 1.97
N SER A 110 -13.67 -38.85 2.51
CA SER A 110 -13.79 -39.09 3.96
C SER A 110 -12.48 -38.83 4.72
N ASN A 111 -11.34 -38.83 4.03
CA ASN A 111 -10.03 -38.69 4.64
C ASN A 111 -9.72 -37.22 4.97
N THR A 112 -9.36 -36.98 6.23
CA THR A 112 -9.00 -35.66 6.77
C THR A 112 -7.69 -35.77 7.54
N ILE A 113 -6.74 -34.90 7.24
CA ILE A 113 -5.40 -34.88 7.82
C ILE A 113 -5.28 -33.67 8.75
N LYS A 114 -4.83 -33.91 10.00
CA LYS A 114 -4.51 -32.85 10.97
C LYS A 114 -3.08 -32.35 10.80
N CYS A 115 -2.92 -31.15 10.24
CA CYS A 115 -1.63 -30.47 10.20
C CYS A 115 -1.48 -29.57 11.43
N VAL A 116 -0.77 -30.08 12.44
CA VAL A 116 -0.57 -29.39 13.73
C VAL A 116 0.75 -28.63 13.75
N SER A 117 0.69 -27.35 14.06
CA SER A 117 1.82 -26.43 14.27
C SER A 117 1.77 -25.82 15.66
N LEU A 118 2.89 -25.30 16.15
CA LEU A 118 2.90 -24.50 17.38
C LEU A 118 2.20 -23.16 17.12
N ASP A 119 1.55 -22.62 18.15
CA ASP A 119 1.09 -21.24 18.11
C ASP A 119 2.28 -20.29 18.05
N SER A 120 2.24 -19.34 17.10
CA SER A 120 3.37 -18.46 16.83
C SER A 120 3.65 -17.52 18.00
N GLN A 121 2.62 -17.03 18.69
CA GLN A 121 2.81 -16.14 19.85
C GLN A 121 3.49 -16.91 20.98
N TRP A 122 3.00 -18.11 21.32
CA TRP A 122 3.62 -18.95 22.36
C TRP A 122 5.09 -19.26 22.03
N LEU A 123 5.38 -19.59 20.78
CA LEU A 123 6.74 -19.91 20.34
C LEU A 123 7.68 -18.70 20.43
N ILE A 124 7.22 -17.52 19.99
CA ILE A 124 8.00 -16.27 20.06
C ILE A 124 8.24 -15.87 21.52
N GLU A 125 7.22 -15.93 22.38
CA GLU A 125 7.37 -15.64 23.81
C GLU A 125 8.32 -16.62 24.52
N LEU A 126 8.31 -17.90 24.13
CA LEU A 126 9.31 -18.87 24.58
C LEU A 126 10.72 -18.48 24.13
N VAL A 127 10.90 -18.09 22.87
CA VAL A 127 12.19 -17.62 22.36
C VAL A 127 12.69 -16.39 23.14
N TYR A 128 11.85 -15.38 23.37
CA TYR A 128 12.23 -14.19 24.15
C TYR A 128 12.61 -14.54 25.59
N LYS A 129 11.94 -15.51 26.21
CA LYS A 129 12.30 -16.02 27.53
C LYS A 129 13.68 -16.69 27.51
N LEU A 130 13.94 -17.52 26.51
CA LEU A 130 15.24 -18.19 26.33
C LEU A 130 16.37 -17.20 26.03
N GLU A 131 16.10 -16.17 25.24
CA GLU A 131 17.06 -15.09 24.96
C GLU A 131 17.47 -14.36 26.23
N ASN A 132 16.52 -14.08 27.12
CA ASN A 132 16.82 -13.43 28.40
C ASN A 132 17.62 -14.32 29.36
N GLU A 133 17.38 -15.64 29.36
CA GLU A 133 18.03 -16.58 30.27
C GLU A 133 19.40 -17.04 29.76
N PHE A 134 19.56 -17.21 28.45
CA PHE A 134 20.73 -17.83 27.82
C PHE A 134 21.52 -16.90 26.88
N TYR A 135 21.35 -15.57 26.97
CA TYR A 135 21.99 -14.61 26.04
C TYR A 135 23.50 -14.81 25.89
N GLU A 136 24.21 -15.20 26.96
CA GLU A 136 25.67 -15.39 26.93
C GLU A 136 26.12 -16.54 26.02
N SER A 137 25.25 -17.53 25.82
CA SER A 137 25.49 -18.72 24.99
C SER A 137 24.93 -18.56 23.56
N LEU A 138 24.32 -17.42 23.26
CA LEU A 138 23.68 -17.14 21.97
C LEU A 138 24.57 -16.29 21.06
N SER A 139 24.18 -16.26 19.78
CA SER A 139 24.74 -15.36 18.78
C SER A 139 23.67 -14.43 18.26
N PHE A 140 24.04 -13.19 17.95
CA PHE A 140 23.11 -12.12 17.61
C PHE A 140 23.41 -11.50 16.24
N SER A 141 22.35 -11.04 15.59
CA SER A 141 22.36 -10.27 14.34
C SER A 141 21.59 -8.96 14.55
N ILE A 142 21.83 -7.95 13.73
CA ILE A 142 21.05 -6.71 13.76
C ILE A 142 19.63 -6.97 13.26
N ASN A 143 18.64 -6.42 13.94
CA ASN A 143 17.25 -6.47 13.48
C ASN A 143 17.09 -5.61 12.22
N GLY A 144 16.54 -6.19 11.15
CA GLY A 144 16.32 -5.51 9.87
C GLY A 144 15.31 -4.36 9.93
N SER A 145 14.53 -4.24 11.02
CA SER A 145 13.65 -3.09 11.27
C SER A 145 14.38 -1.86 11.83
N ASN A 146 15.65 -1.99 12.24
CA ASN A 146 16.42 -0.88 12.80
C ASN A 146 16.83 0.09 11.70
N PHE A 147 16.67 1.39 11.93
CA PHE A 147 17.21 2.42 11.06
C PHE A 147 17.71 3.65 11.83
N GLU A 148 18.70 4.31 11.26
CA GLU A 148 19.29 5.55 11.78
C GLU A 148 18.48 6.75 11.28
N SER A 149 18.13 7.65 12.19
CA SER A 149 17.59 8.97 11.85
C SER A 149 18.21 10.01 12.79
N GLY A 150 19.04 10.87 12.23
CA GLY A 150 19.84 11.84 12.98
C GLY A 150 20.73 11.16 14.02
N ASP A 151 20.52 11.46 15.30
CA ASP A 151 21.30 10.95 16.42
C ASP A 151 20.62 9.79 17.16
N ARG A 152 19.64 9.14 16.54
CA ARG A 152 18.82 8.06 17.11
C ARG A 152 18.80 6.83 16.20
N ILE A 153 18.51 5.67 16.81
CA ILE A 153 18.13 4.44 16.11
C ILE A 153 16.67 4.13 16.45
N PHE A 154 15.85 4.11 15.42
CA PHE A 154 14.44 3.75 15.46
C PHE A 154 14.24 2.30 15.03
N GLN A 155 13.08 1.75 15.38
CA GLN A 155 12.52 0.55 14.78
C GLN A 155 11.27 0.96 14.01
N LEU A 156 11.00 0.33 12.86
CA LEU A 156 9.77 0.61 12.07
C LEU A 156 8.48 0.51 12.90
N TYR A 157 8.44 -0.43 13.84
CA TYR A 157 7.37 -0.63 14.80
C TYR A 157 7.95 -1.36 16.01
N THR A 158 7.20 -1.42 17.12
CA THR A 158 7.64 -2.09 18.37
C THR A 158 6.79 -3.33 18.64
N VAL A 159 7.44 -4.43 19.07
CA VAL A 159 6.77 -5.72 19.37
C VAL A 159 6.60 -5.94 20.90
N ASN A 160 7.10 -5.04 21.74
CA ASN A 160 7.00 -5.14 23.19
C ASN A 160 5.58 -4.88 23.70
N ASN A 161 5.06 -5.83 24.49
CA ASN A 161 3.64 -6.01 24.79
C ASN A 161 3.12 -5.17 25.99
N THR A 162 3.90 -4.25 26.57
CA THR A 162 3.51 -3.60 27.84
C THR A 162 3.04 -2.16 27.72
N ASP A 163 3.49 -1.37 26.73
CA ASP A 163 3.02 0.01 26.52
C ASP A 163 3.16 0.38 25.04
N LEU A 164 2.15 1.03 24.44
CA LEU A 164 2.10 1.47 23.03
C LEU A 164 3.08 2.61 22.71
N GLU A 165 4.19 2.73 23.44
CA GLU A 165 5.20 3.75 23.21
C GLU A 165 6.27 3.21 22.25
N GLU A 166 6.47 3.92 21.13
CA GLU A 166 7.58 3.64 20.21
C GLU A 166 8.91 3.82 20.93
N ILE A 167 9.68 2.74 21.02
CA ILE A 167 11.01 2.76 21.64
C ILE A 167 12.04 3.14 20.58
N ASN A 168 12.79 4.21 20.84
CA ASN A 168 13.98 4.55 20.08
C ASN A 168 15.17 4.79 21.03
N ILE A 169 16.39 4.52 20.57
CA ILE A 169 17.61 4.67 21.38
C ILE A 169 18.54 5.72 20.77
N LYS A 170 19.47 6.25 21.58
CA LYS A 170 20.53 7.13 21.08
C LYS A 170 21.50 6.33 20.22
N LEU A 171 21.89 6.88 19.07
CA LEU A 171 23.01 6.37 18.29
C LEU A 171 24.32 6.64 19.05
N THR A 172 24.87 5.60 19.66
CA THR A 172 26.16 5.65 20.38
C THR A 172 27.26 4.97 19.57
N ASN A 173 28.52 5.27 19.87
CA ASN A 173 29.65 4.54 19.30
C ASN A 173 29.61 3.05 19.66
N VAL A 174 29.14 2.69 20.87
CA VAL A 174 28.95 1.28 21.27
C VAL A 174 27.96 0.58 20.33
N TYR A 175 26.84 1.21 19.99
CA TYR A 175 25.91 0.66 19.01
C TYR A 175 26.57 0.46 17.63
N LYS A 176 27.36 1.43 17.15
CA LYS A 176 28.07 1.33 15.86
C LYS A 176 29.03 0.12 15.82
N ILE A 177 29.77 -0.14 16.90
CA ILE A 177 30.65 -1.32 17.02
C ILE A 177 29.86 -2.62 16.92
N ILE A 178 28.73 -2.70 17.65
CA ILE A 178 27.85 -3.87 17.64
C ILE A 178 27.26 -4.06 16.24
N GLU A 179 26.76 -2.98 15.62
CA GLU A 179 26.19 -3.02 14.27
C GLU A 179 27.22 -3.51 13.26
N GLU A 180 28.44 -2.97 13.26
CA GLU A 180 29.52 -3.43 12.38
C GLU A 180 29.87 -4.91 12.61
N ALA A 181 29.81 -5.38 13.85
CA ALA A 181 30.09 -6.78 14.18
C ALA A 181 28.98 -7.74 13.73
N CYS A 182 27.73 -7.32 13.82
CA CYS A 182 26.54 -8.14 13.66
C CYS A 182 25.78 -7.90 12.35
N ARG A 183 26.27 -7.00 11.49
CA ARG A 183 25.70 -6.75 10.16
C ARG A 183 25.83 -7.99 9.29
N ASP A 184 24.70 -8.43 8.74
CA ASP A 184 24.56 -9.55 7.79
C ASP A 184 25.06 -10.92 8.26
N LYS A 185 25.32 -11.07 9.56
CA LYS A 185 25.76 -12.34 10.16
C LYS A 185 25.42 -12.41 11.65
N PHE A 186 25.42 -13.63 12.16
CA PHE A 186 25.35 -13.88 13.60
C PHE A 186 26.73 -13.80 14.23
N CYS A 187 26.87 -13.07 15.32
CA CYS A 187 28.09 -12.92 16.11
C CYS A 187 27.83 -13.38 17.55
N SER A 188 28.72 -14.21 18.12
CA SER A 188 28.53 -14.70 19.49
C SER A 188 28.59 -13.55 20.50
N TYR A 189 27.81 -13.64 21.58
CA TYR A 189 27.82 -12.65 22.66
C TYR A 189 29.24 -12.30 23.14
N SER A 190 30.08 -13.31 23.35
CA SER A 190 31.48 -13.15 23.76
C SER A 190 32.28 -12.26 22.80
N VAL A 191 32.12 -12.44 21.49
CA VAL A 191 32.85 -11.66 20.48
C VAL A 191 32.35 -10.21 20.44
N ILE A 192 31.04 -10.00 20.63
CA ILE A 192 30.45 -8.65 20.72
C ILE A 192 31.04 -7.92 21.93
N LEU A 193 31.04 -8.58 23.09
CA LEU A 193 31.60 -8.03 24.33
C LEU A 193 33.09 -7.72 24.19
N ASP A 194 33.88 -8.67 23.67
CA ASP A 194 35.33 -8.49 23.48
C ASP A 194 35.66 -7.31 22.56
N LYS A 195 34.87 -7.09 21.49
CA LYS A 195 35.04 -5.93 20.61
C LYS A 195 34.84 -4.61 21.33
N ILE A 196 33.80 -4.51 22.17
CA ILE A 196 33.54 -3.30 22.96
C ILE A 196 34.67 -3.08 23.98
N LEU A 197 35.09 -4.12 24.69
CA LEU A 197 36.14 -4.02 25.72
C LEU A 197 37.52 -3.73 25.13
N LYS A 198 37.78 -4.17 23.90
CA LYS A 198 39.01 -3.81 23.17
C LYS A 198 39.09 -2.31 22.88
N GLU A 199 37.96 -1.65 22.68
CA GLU A 199 37.90 -0.21 22.37
C GLU A 199 37.82 0.66 23.64
N TYR A 200 37.04 0.23 24.64
CA TYR A 200 36.77 1.04 25.84
C TYR A 200 37.57 0.64 27.10
N GLY A 201 38.07 -0.59 27.20
CA GLY A 201 38.74 -1.12 28.40
C GLY A 201 37.90 -2.09 29.23
N LEU A 202 38.56 -2.90 30.05
CA LEU A 202 37.93 -3.96 30.86
C LEU A 202 37.04 -3.43 31.98
N GLU A 203 37.31 -2.22 32.46
CA GLU A 203 36.53 -1.51 33.48
C GLU A 203 35.08 -1.24 33.04
N TYR A 204 34.81 -1.21 31.74
CA TYR A 204 33.46 -1.01 31.18
C TYR A 204 32.67 -2.30 31.01
N ARG A 205 33.19 -3.46 31.43
CA ARG A 205 32.54 -4.76 31.26
C ARG A 205 31.09 -4.76 31.70
N SER A 206 30.81 -4.38 32.95
CA SER A 206 29.44 -4.41 33.48
C SER A 206 28.49 -3.49 32.68
N LEU A 207 28.96 -2.32 32.23
CA LEU A 207 28.15 -1.41 31.41
C LEU A 207 27.91 -1.97 30.00
N ALA A 208 28.92 -2.61 29.39
CA ALA A 208 28.79 -3.24 28.08
C ALA A 208 27.80 -4.41 28.13
N GLU A 209 27.88 -5.26 29.15
CA GLU A 209 26.95 -6.37 29.38
C GLU A 209 25.51 -5.85 29.57
N GLN A 210 25.32 -4.80 30.38
CA GLN A 210 24.01 -4.15 30.56
C GLN A 210 23.47 -3.54 29.26
N TYR A 211 24.34 -2.89 28.47
CA TYR A 211 23.97 -2.27 27.20
C TYR A 211 23.53 -3.32 26.17
N ILE A 212 24.31 -4.39 25.99
CA ILE A 212 23.97 -5.50 25.08
C ILE A 212 22.64 -6.14 25.52
N LEU A 213 22.47 -6.43 26.81
CA LEU A 213 21.22 -7.01 27.32
C LEU A 213 20.03 -6.07 27.09
N GLY A 214 20.22 -4.76 27.21
CA GLY A 214 19.22 -3.75 26.86
C GLY A 214 18.84 -3.78 25.38
N LEU A 215 19.79 -3.95 24.47
CA LEU A 215 19.51 -4.09 23.03
C LEU A 215 18.77 -5.40 22.71
N ILE A 216 19.10 -6.50 23.39
CA ILE A 216 18.42 -7.79 23.23
C ILE A 216 16.97 -7.70 23.71
N LYS A 217 16.74 -7.18 24.93
CA LYS A 217 15.39 -7.02 25.51
C LYS A 217 14.46 -6.11 24.71
N ASN A 218 15.05 -5.12 24.03
CA ASN A 218 14.32 -4.20 23.15
C ASN A 218 14.40 -4.61 21.67
N HIS A 219 14.81 -5.85 21.37
CA HIS A 219 14.79 -6.44 20.03
C HIS A 219 15.59 -5.68 18.96
N TYR A 220 16.57 -4.86 19.35
CA TYR A 220 17.54 -4.28 18.41
C TYR A 220 18.52 -5.35 17.89
N LEU A 221 18.73 -6.40 18.69
CA LEU A 221 19.49 -7.58 18.33
C LEU A 221 18.58 -8.81 18.30
N LEU A 222 18.69 -9.61 17.24
CA LEU A 222 17.95 -10.86 17.07
C LEU A 222 18.89 -12.03 17.29
N SER A 223 18.52 -12.98 18.16
CA SER A 223 19.34 -14.16 18.40
C SER A 223 19.23 -15.20 17.27
N ASN A 224 20.16 -16.15 17.26
CA ASN A 224 20.13 -17.30 16.35
C ASN A 224 18.95 -18.26 16.61
N LEU A 225 18.19 -18.10 17.72
CA LEU A 225 16.92 -18.83 17.93
C LEU A 225 15.81 -18.31 17.01
N GLN A 226 15.87 -17.05 16.60
CA GLN A 226 14.88 -16.43 15.70
C GLN A 226 15.16 -16.74 14.22
N LYS A 227 16.30 -17.34 13.90
CA LYS A 227 16.64 -17.70 12.52
C LYS A 227 15.67 -18.75 11.97
N ASP A 228 15.04 -18.42 10.85
CA ASP A 228 14.01 -19.22 10.18
C ASP A 228 12.80 -19.59 11.07
N LEU A 229 12.63 -18.92 12.22
CA LEU A 229 11.52 -19.13 13.15
C LEU A 229 10.18 -18.86 12.48
N VAL A 230 10.16 -17.80 11.68
CA VAL A 230 9.02 -17.31 10.91
C VAL A 230 8.92 -18.05 9.58
N SER A 231 9.97 -18.06 8.77
CA SER A 231 9.91 -18.55 7.38
C SER A 231 9.63 -20.05 7.28
N ARG A 232 10.35 -20.87 8.06
CA ARG A 232 10.24 -22.33 8.03
C ARG A 232 10.74 -22.92 9.34
N PHE A 233 9.90 -22.85 10.38
CA PHE A 233 10.22 -23.44 11.67
C PHE A 233 10.58 -24.92 11.55
N ASN A 234 11.78 -25.27 12.01
CA ASN A 234 12.28 -26.64 12.04
C ASN A 234 12.47 -27.09 13.49
N GLN A 235 11.60 -28.00 13.93
CA GLN A 235 11.60 -28.54 15.30
C GLN A 235 12.93 -29.20 15.68
N GLU A 236 13.53 -29.97 14.78
CA GLU A 236 14.80 -30.66 15.05
C GLU A 236 15.95 -29.67 15.21
N ASN A 237 16.00 -28.64 14.37
CA ASN A 237 17.02 -27.59 14.48
C ASN A 237 16.86 -26.80 15.78
N PHE A 238 15.61 -26.44 16.15
CA PHE A 238 15.34 -25.75 17.41
C PHE A 238 15.78 -26.59 18.62
N ILE A 239 15.46 -27.89 18.64
CA ILE A 239 15.92 -28.81 19.68
C ILE A 239 17.45 -28.89 19.74
N ARG A 240 18.15 -28.93 18.60
CA ARG A 240 19.62 -28.93 18.58
C ARG A 240 20.22 -27.68 19.20
N ILE A 241 19.62 -26.51 18.95
CA ILE A 241 20.06 -25.25 19.57
C ILE A 241 19.82 -25.30 21.08
N LEU A 242 18.62 -25.72 21.51
CA LEU A 242 18.30 -25.88 22.94
C LEU A 242 19.31 -26.79 23.66
N GLN A 243 19.65 -27.94 23.08
CA GLN A 243 20.63 -28.87 23.65
C GLN A 243 22.01 -28.26 23.88
N ASN A 244 22.37 -27.21 23.15
CA ASN A 244 23.66 -26.54 23.28
C ASN A 244 23.66 -25.42 24.33
N ILE A 245 22.49 -24.86 24.68
CA ILE A 245 22.39 -23.70 25.58
C ILE A 245 21.77 -24.04 26.93
N ASP A 246 20.87 -25.04 26.98
CA ASP A 246 20.11 -25.45 28.15
C ASP A 246 20.78 -26.64 28.86
N TYR A 247 21.97 -26.41 29.43
CA TYR A 247 22.79 -27.45 30.06
C TYR A 247 22.13 -28.13 31.27
N GLU A 248 21.22 -27.42 31.95
CA GLU A 248 20.46 -27.93 33.11
C GLU A 248 19.17 -28.67 32.71
N ASP A 249 18.89 -28.79 31.40
CA ASP A 249 17.71 -29.47 30.84
C ASP A 249 16.37 -28.93 31.38
N LYS A 250 16.29 -27.61 31.56
CA LYS A 250 15.09 -26.93 32.04
C LYS A 250 13.98 -26.89 30.99
N TYR A 251 14.35 -26.84 29.71
CA TYR A 251 13.42 -26.67 28.58
C TYR A 251 13.49 -27.83 27.58
N THR A 252 14.66 -28.40 27.33
CA THR A 252 14.93 -29.30 26.22
C THR A 252 14.11 -30.59 26.28
N SER A 253 14.16 -31.32 27.40
CA SER A 253 13.37 -32.56 27.58
C SER A 253 11.87 -32.31 27.55
N SER A 254 11.40 -31.24 28.17
CA SER A 254 9.99 -30.82 28.16
C SER A 254 9.51 -30.54 26.73
N PHE A 255 10.30 -29.82 25.93
CA PHE A 255 9.98 -29.52 24.55
C PHE A 255 9.94 -30.78 23.67
N LYS A 256 10.90 -31.70 23.83
CA LYS A 256 10.88 -33.01 23.15
C LYS A 256 9.62 -33.81 23.47
N GLN A 257 9.20 -33.80 24.74
CA GLN A 257 7.96 -34.47 25.16
C GLN A 257 6.73 -33.82 24.51
N ILE A 258 6.66 -32.49 24.46
CA ILE A 258 5.59 -31.75 23.76
C ILE A 258 5.52 -32.15 22.29
N VAL A 259 6.65 -32.21 21.58
CA VAL A 259 6.71 -32.65 20.17
C VAL A 259 6.19 -34.08 20.01
N SER A 260 6.56 -35.00 20.90
CA SER A 260 6.06 -36.38 20.88
C SER A 260 4.53 -36.44 21.04
N LEU A 261 3.98 -35.72 22.01
CA LEU A 261 2.54 -35.68 22.26
C LEU A 261 1.77 -35.03 21.10
N ILE A 262 2.33 -33.99 20.47
CA ILE A 262 1.77 -33.39 19.26
C ILE A 262 1.72 -34.42 18.12
N ASN A 263 2.77 -35.23 17.95
CA ASN A 263 2.79 -36.27 16.93
C ASN A 263 1.77 -37.37 17.19
N GLU A 264 1.55 -37.75 18.45
CA GLU A 264 0.45 -38.64 18.84
C GLU A 264 -0.92 -38.01 18.52
N TYR A 265 -1.12 -36.74 18.90
CA TYR A 265 -2.37 -36.02 18.66
C TYR A 265 -2.74 -35.91 17.18
N LYS A 266 -1.75 -35.77 16.28
CA LYS A 266 -1.97 -35.78 14.82
C LYS A 266 -2.67 -37.04 14.32
N THR A 267 -2.40 -38.20 14.95
CA THR A 267 -2.92 -39.51 14.52
C THR A 267 -4.33 -39.81 15.02
N LEU A 268 -4.78 -39.14 16.09
CA LEU A 268 -6.10 -39.39 16.66
C LEU A 268 -7.21 -38.90 15.72
N LYS A 269 -8.37 -39.56 15.72
CA LYS A 269 -9.56 -39.03 15.04
C LYS A 269 -10.09 -37.78 15.77
N ILE A 270 -10.67 -36.85 15.02
CA ILE A 270 -11.34 -35.67 15.59
C ILE A 270 -12.52 -36.15 16.46
N GLY A 271 -12.67 -35.55 17.64
CA GLY A 271 -13.58 -35.96 18.71
C GLY A 271 -12.99 -37.01 19.67
N LYS A 272 -11.73 -37.40 19.51
CA LYS A 272 -11.02 -38.34 20.42
C LYS A 272 -9.76 -37.74 21.03
N GLY A 273 -9.36 -36.54 20.63
CA GLY A 273 -8.09 -35.94 20.99
C GLY A 273 -8.13 -34.96 22.17
N THR A 274 -9.31 -34.65 22.72
CA THR A 274 -9.48 -33.58 23.73
C THR A 274 -8.58 -33.73 24.94
N ASN A 275 -8.46 -34.93 25.54
CA ASN A 275 -7.65 -35.12 26.74
C ASN A 275 -6.16 -34.91 26.43
N LEU A 276 -5.66 -35.52 25.35
CA LEU A 276 -4.27 -35.36 24.92
C LEU A 276 -3.95 -33.90 24.56
N LEU A 277 -4.89 -33.17 23.94
CA LEU A 277 -4.75 -31.75 23.67
C LEU A 277 -4.57 -30.94 24.96
N LEU A 278 -5.36 -31.22 26.00
CA LEU A 278 -5.25 -30.57 27.31
C LEU A 278 -3.92 -30.91 28.01
N ASP A 279 -3.45 -32.15 27.90
CA ASP A 279 -2.14 -32.56 28.44
C ASP A 279 -0.99 -31.81 27.74
N ILE A 280 -1.08 -31.62 26.42
CA ILE A 280 -0.15 -30.78 25.68
C ILE A 280 -0.19 -29.34 26.20
N TYR A 281 -1.38 -28.76 26.36
CA TYR A 281 -1.53 -27.39 26.83
C TYR A 281 -0.98 -27.20 28.24
N GLN A 282 -1.23 -28.15 29.15
CA GLN A 282 -0.68 -28.11 30.50
C GLN A 282 0.86 -28.09 30.45
N LYS A 283 1.48 -28.94 29.63
CA LYS A 283 2.95 -28.95 29.47
C LYS A 283 3.48 -27.67 28.83
N MET A 284 2.83 -27.16 27.79
CA MET A 284 3.24 -25.92 27.13
C MET A 284 3.09 -24.71 28.07
N SER A 285 1.99 -24.65 28.84
CA SER A 285 1.73 -23.62 29.85
C SER A 285 2.79 -23.57 30.95
N SER A 286 3.39 -24.71 31.29
CA SER A 286 4.47 -24.78 32.30
C SER A 286 5.77 -24.13 31.83
N LEU A 287 5.98 -24.04 30.51
CA LEU A 287 7.13 -23.34 29.94
C LEU A 287 6.84 -21.85 29.79
N VAL A 288 5.72 -21.53 29.14
CA VAL A 288 5.20 -20.17 28.94
C VAL A 288 3.68 -20.23 28.94
N GLU A 289 3.04 -19.42 29.78
CA GLU A 289 1.59 -19.26 29.79
C GLU A 289 1.15 -18.41 28.59
N ASN A 290 0.17 -18.86 27.81
CA ASN A 290 -0.38 -18.11 26.69
C ASN A 290 -1.87 -18.45 26.51
N GLU A 291 -2.60 -17.65 25.74
CA GLU A 291 -4.03 -17.91 25.47
C GLU A 291 -4.27 -19.10 24.54
N ASN A 292 -3.32 -19.37 23.64
CA ASN A 292 -3.37 -20.46 22.66
C ASN A 292 -1.98 -21.09 22.55
N TYR A 293 -1.94 -22.37 22.23
CA TYR A 293 -0.69 -23.14 22.23
C TYR A 293 -0.41 -23.85 20.91
N LEU A 294 -1.46 -24.28 20.21
CA LEU A 294 -1.36 -24.98 18.93
C LEU A 294 -2.23 -24.34 17.88
N GLN A 295 -1.79 -24.44 16.63
CA GLN A 295 -2.56 -24.15 15.45
C GLN A 295 -2.80 -25.44 14.68
N VAL A 296 -4.03 -25.66 14.21
CA VAL A 296 -4.35 -26.78 13.33
C VAL A 296 -4.98 -26.27 12.05
N ASP A 297 -4.49 -26.78 10.94
CA ASP A 297 -5.10 -26.69 9.62
C ASP A 297 -5.52 -28.10 9.20
N LEU A 298 -6.78 -28.27 8.80
CA LEU A 298 -7.27 -29.55 8.28
C LEU A 298 -7.11 -29.58 6.77
N LEU A 299 -6.51 -30.66 6.27
CA LEU A 299 -6.42 -30.94 4.83
C LEU A 299 -7.29 -32.13 4.46
N SER A 300 -7.76 -32.14 3.22
CA SER A 300 -8.43 -33.28 2.61
C SER A 300 -7.84 -33.57 1.23
N ASP A 301 -7.79 -34.85 0.86
CA ASP A 301 -7.43 -35.33 -0.49
C ASP A 301 -8.63 -35.35 -1.46
N SER A 302 -9.68 -34.59 -1.13
CA SER A 302 -10.84 -34.36 -1.98
C SER A 302 -10.45 -33.80 -3.35
N LYS A 303 -11.03 -34.35 -4.42
CA LYS A 303 -10.77 -33.94 -5.82
C LYS A 303 -12.02 -33.33 -6.43
N VAL A 304 -12.35 -32.13 -5.96
CA VAL A 304 -13.52 -31.39 -6.45
C VAL A 304 -13.33 -30.97 -7.90
N LYS A 305 -14.37 -31.12 -8.71
CA LYS A 305 -14.38 -30.66 -10.11
C LYS A 305 -15.56 -29.73 -10.36
N LEU A 306 -15.29 -28.54 -10.88
CA LEU A 306 -16.31 -27.63 -11.40
C LEU A 306 -16.39 -27.76 -12.93
N ASN A 307 -17.60 -27.60 -13.48
CA ASN A 307 -17.84 -27.74 -14.91
C ASN A 307 -17.13 -26.61 -15.72
N VAL A 308 -16.68 -26.91 -16.94
CA VAL A 308 -16.11 -25.91 -17.88
C VAL A 308 -17.06 -24.76 -18.19
N GLN A 309 -18.37 -24.96 -18.14
CA GLN A 309 -19.35 -23.89 -18.30
C GLN A 309 -19.28 -22.88 -17.15
N HIS A 310 -19.12 -23.34 -15.90
CA HIS A 310 -18.86 -22.46 -14.77
C HIS A 310 -17.53 -21.72 -14.95
N LYS A 311 -16.50 -22.39 -15.48
CA LYS A 311 -15.21 -21.75 -15.78
C LYS A 311 -15.39 -20.50 -16.65
N LYS A 312 -16.11 -20.64 -17.78
CA LYS A 312 -16.34 -19.54 -18.72
C LYS A 312 -17.11 -18.37 -18.10
N GLU A 313 -18.13 -18.67 -17.31
CA GLU A 313 -18.93 -17.64 -16.63
C GLU A 313 -18.11 -16.89 -15.58
N LEU A 314 -17.33 -17.62 -14.79
CA LEU A 314 -16.42 -17.05 -13.79
C LEU A 314 -15.31 -16.21 -14.44
N GLU A 315 -14.76 -16.63 -15.57
CA GLU A 315 -13.80 -15.84 -16.37
C GLU A 315 -14.44 -14.57 -16.93
N ARG A 316 -15.67 -14.64 -17.46
CA ARG A 316 -16.43 -13.46 -17.91
C ARG A 316 -16.63 -12.47 -16.76
N PHE A 317 -17.01 -12.97 -15.59
CA PHE A 317 -17.17 -12.14 -14.39
C PHE A 317 -15.86 -11.54 -13.89
N ALA A 318 -14.76 -12.30 -13.87
CA ALA A 318 -13.45 -11.77 -13.52
C ALA A 318 -13.01 -10.66 -14.49
N ASN A 319 -13.29 -10.82 -15.78
CA ASN A 319 -13.03 -9.78 -16.79
C ASN A 319 -13.90 -8.53 -16.54
N PHE A 320 -15.18 -8.70 -16.20
CA PHE A 320 -16.04 -7.60 -15.80
C PHE A 320 -15.47 -6.84 -14.58
N ILE A 321 -15.12 -7.55 -13.50
CA ILE A 321 -14.49 -6.96 -12.31
C ILE A 321 -13.20 -6.23 -12.68
N GLY A 322 -12.29 -6.84 -13.43
CA GLY A 322 -11.06 -6.17 -13.84
C GLY A 322 -11.28 -4.96 -14.76
N ASN A 323 -12.34 -4.96 -15.57
CA ASN A 323 -12.69 -3.83 -16.43
C ASN A 323 -13.31 -2.67 -15.65
N THR A 324 -14.05 -2.91 -14.55
CA THR A 324 -14.56 -1.82 -13.70
C THR A 324 -13.44 -0.94 -13.14
N GLN A 325 -12.25 -1.52 -12.94
CA GLN A 325 -11.10 -0.79 -12.42
C GLN A 325 -10.53 0.24 -13.42
N LYS A 326 -10.94 0.20 -14.70
CA LYS A 326 -10.56 1.22 -15.70
C LYS A 326 -11.17 2.59 -15.44
N SER A 327 -12.28 2.63 -14.69
CA SER A 327 -13.00 3.86 -14.36
C SER A 327 -12.38 4.59 -13.15
N VAL A 328 -11.43 3.95 -12.44
CA VAL A 328 -10.64 4.59 -11.39
C VAL A 328 -9.66 5.56 -12.05
N ARG A 329 -9.85 6.87 -11.79
CA ARG A 329 -9.05 7.95 -12.37
C ARG A 329 -8.10 8.60 -11.37
N ARG A 330 -8.45 8.59 -10.09
CA ARG A 330 -7.64 9.19 -9.01
C ARG A 330 -7.84 8.46 -7.69
N SER A 331 -6.78 7.84 -7.18
CA SER A 331 -6.72 7.20 -5.86
C SER A 331 -5.98 8.08 -4.83
N TYR A 332 -5.89 7.61 -3.59
CA TYR A 332 -5.04 8.23 -2.56
C TYR A 332 -3.54 8.15 -2.90
N LEU A 333 -3.10 7.11 -3.61
CA LEU A 333 -1.71 7.01 -4.08
C LEU A 333 -1.41 7.97 -5.23
N ASP A 334 -2.39 8.31 -6.08
CA ASP A 334 -2.23 9.34 -7.10
C ASP A 334 -2.04 10.72 -6.45
N ASP A 335 -2.80 11.03 -5.40
CA ASP A 335 -2.60 12.26 -4.63
C ASP A 335 -1.22 12.30 -3.95
N TYR A 336 -0.80 11.17 -3.37
CA TYR A 336 0.53 11.04 -2.77
C TYR A 336 1.66 11.17 -3.80
N ARG A 337 1.45 10.67 -5.03
CA ARG A 337 2.35 10.88 -6.16
C ARG A 337 2.46 12.37 -6.51
N ASP A 338 1.35 13.09 -6.56
CA ASP A 338 1.36 14.52 -6.86
C ASP A 338 2.20 15.28 -5.80
N LYS A 339 2.09 14.92 -4.52
CA LYS A 339 2.95 15.46 -3.44
C LYS A 339 4.42 15.10 -3.61
N PHE A 340 4.72 13.86 -4.03
CA PHE A 340 6.08 13.44 -4.33
C PHE A 340 6.68 14.31 -5.44
N ILE A 341 5.95 14.49 -6.55
CA ILE A 341 6.41 15.29 -7.69
C ILE A 341 6.59 16.77 -7.28
N GLU A 342 5.68 17.31 -6.46
CA GLU A 342 5.79 18.68 -5.98
C GLU A 342 7.03 18.90 -5.09
N LYS A 343 7.35 17.95 -4.20
CA LYS A 343 8.49 18.05 -3.27
C LYS A 343 9.83 17.67 -3.91
N TYR A 344 9.86 16.62 -4.72
CA TYR A 344 11.09 15.97 -5.20
C TYR A 344 11.28 16.08 -6.71
N GLY A 345 10.26 16.47 -7.48
CA GLY A 345 10.29 16.37 -8.94
C GLY A 345 10.27 14.91 -9.41
N VAL A 346 10.65 14.70 -10.67
CA VAL A 346 10.65 13.37 -11.33
C VAL A 346 12.05 12.77 -11.48
N ASP A 347 13.10 13.55 -11.23
CA ASP A 347 14.49 13.14 -11.47
C ASP A 347 15.21 12.60 -10.22
N GLN A 348 14.50 12.46 -9.11
CA GLN A 348 15.05 12.04 -7.82
C GLN A 348 14.55 10.66 -7.38
N GLU A 349 15.48 9.82 -6.91
CA GLU A 349 15.20 8.64 -6.11
C GLU A 349 15.39 9.01 -4.62
N VAL A 350 14.33 8.90 -3.82
CA VAL A 350 14.28 9.33 -2.41
C VAL A 350 14.36 8.11 -1.49
N PRO A 351 15.15 8.11 -0.41
CA PRO A 351 15.13 7.01 0.57
C PRO A 351 13.71 6.79 1.12
N LEU A 352 13.26 5.54 1.18
CA LEU A 352 11.90 5.20 1.66
C LEU A 352 11.59 5.82 3.04
N LEU A 353 12.57 5.77 3.95
CA LEU A 353 12.43 6.26 5.31
C LEU A 353 12.42 7.79 5.38
N GLU A 354 13.11 8.48 4.48
CA GLU A 354 13.01 9.94 4.37
C GLU A 354 11.66 10.33 3.79
N LEU A 355 11.20 9.61 2.76
CA LEU A 355 9.95 9.90 2.06
C LEU A 355 8.74 9.89 3.00
N LEU A 356 8.62 8.83 3.81
CA LEU A 356 7.47 8.61 4.71
C LEU A 356 7.60 9.35 6.05
N ASP A 357 8.73 9.99 6.33
CA ASP A 357 8.89 10.83 7.51
C ASP A 357 8.03 12.10 7.38
N PRO A 358 7.18 12.44 8.37
CA PRO A 358 6.29 13.60 8.28
C PRO A 358 7.00 14.95 8.48
N THR A 359 8.27 14.96 8.88
CA THR A 359 9.06 16.18 9.15
C THR A 359 10.02 16.50 8.01
N PHE A 360 10.78 15.51 7.56
CA PHE A 360 11.78 15.64 6.49
C PHE A 360 11.22 15.25 5.11
N GLY A 361 10.20 14.39 5.10
CA GLY A 361 9.54 13.89 3.91
C GLY A 361 8.23 14.57 3.58
N ILE A 362 7.28 13.76 3.09
CA ILE A 362 5.90 14.17 2.79
C ILE A 362 4.87 13.40 3.65
N GLY A 363 5.33 12.66 4.67
CA GLY A 363 4.48 11.80 5.49
C GLY A 363 3.93 10.60 4.71
N ALA A 364 2.85 9.97 5.19
CA ALA A 364 2.23 8.84 4.53
C ALA A 364 1.04 9.24 3.63
N PRO A 365 0.64 8.40 2.66
CA PRO A 365 -0.62 8.59 1.91
C PRO A 365 -1.83 8.77 2.84
N TYR A 366 -2.81 9.55 2.40
CA TYR A 366 -4.03 9.75 3.18
C TYR A 366 -4.74 8.41 3.44
N GLY A 367 -5.23 8.20 4.67
CA GLY A 367 -5.85 6.94 5.10
C GLY A 367 -4.86 5.89 5.64
N TYR A 368 -3.56 6.16 5.62
CA TYR A 368 -2.57 5.39 6.37
C TYR A 368 -2.60 5.79 7.86
N VAL A 369 -2.47 4.80 8.75
CA VAL A 369 -2.73 4.99 10.20
C VAL A 369 -1.66 4.39 11.12
N HIS A 370 -0.57 3.85 10.58
CA HIS A 370 0.46 3.15 11.36
C HIS A 370 1.88 3.68 11.03
N PRO A 371 2.26 4.88 11.50
CA PRO A 371 1.46 5.81 12.29
C PRO A 371 0.58 6.73 11.42
N LYS A 372 -0.46 7.33 12.01
CA LYS A 372 -1.24 8.37 11.33
C LYS A 372 -0.37 9.63 11.20
N SER A 373 -0.42 10.30 10.05
CA SER A 373 0.25 11.59 9.86
C SER A 373 -0.14 12.60 10.95
N ASN A 374 0.86 13.24 11.56
CA ASN A 374 0.70 14.15 12.70
C ASN A 374 0.42 15.61 12.29
N PHE A 375 0.49 15.93 11.01
CA PHE A 375 0.09 17.22 10.46
C PHE A 375 -1.38 17.20 10.02
N TYR A 376 -2.02 18.36 10.06
CA TYR A 376 -3.40 18.49 9.59
C TYR A 376 -3.44 18.41 8.06
N GLU A 377 -4.29 17.53 7.56
CA GLU A 377 -4.52 17.36 6.14
C GLU A 377 -6.01 17.16 5.86
N ASN A 378 -6.52 17.78 4.80
CA ASN A 378 -7.86 17.50 4.31
C ASN A 378 -7.86 16.20 3.52
N GLU A 379 -9.00 15.51 3.52
CA GLU A 379 -9.20 14.38 2.62
C GLU A 379 -9.05 14.84 1.16
N PRO A 380 -8.13 14.23 0.38
CA PRO A 380 -7.94 14.59 -1.00
C PRO A 380 -9.12 14.11 -1.85
N LEU A 381 -9.34 14.79 -2.97
CA LEU A 381 -10.36 14.38 -3.93
C LEU A 381 -9.94 13.07 -4.62
N THR A 382 -10.76 12.03 -4.46
CA THR A 382 -10.64 10.74 -5.17
C THR A 382 -11.73 10.58 -6.21
N GLU A 383 -11.43 9.90 -7.32
CA GLU A 383 -12.38 9.60 -8.40
C GLU A 383 -12.27 8.11 -8.76
N PHE A 384 -13.00 7.27 -8.00
CA PHE A 384 -13.06 5.82 -8.23
C PHE A 384 -14.08 5.40 -9.30
N TYR A 385 -15.02 6.28 -9.63
CA TYR A 385 -16.05 6.09 -10.66
C TYR A 385 -16.46 7.46 -11.22
N SER A 386 -16.98 7.47 -12.45
CA SER A 386 -17.42 8.73 -13.07
C SER A 386 -18.83 9.16 -12.64
N THR A 387 -19.16 10.45 -12.78
CA THR A 387 -20.54 10.92 -12.52
C THR A 387 -21.58 10.30 -13.46
N GLN A 388 -21.19 9.97 -14.69
CA GLN A 388 -22.05 9.29 -15.66
C GLN A 388 -22.36 7.85 -15.20
N GLU A 389 -21.32 7.14 -14.76
CA GLU A 389 -21.42 5.79 -14.20
C GLU A 389 -22.28 5.78 -12.93
N GLN A 390 -22.05 6.72 -12.01
CA GLN A 390 -22.89 6.90 -10.82
C GLN A 390 -24.37 7.07 -11.19
N SER A 391 -24.67 7.90 -12.20
CA SER A 391 -26.04 8.14 -12.66
C SER A 391 -26.70 6.86 -13.22
N LYS A 392 -25.92 6.01 -13.91
CA LYS A 392 -26.42 4.71 -14.41
C LYS A 392 -26.72 3.73 -13.28
N TYR A 393 -25.82 3.60 -12.30
CA TYR A 393 -26.05 2.76 -11.12
C TYR A 393 -27.26 3.23 -10.33
N LEU A 394 -27.38 4.54 -10.05
CA LEU A 394 -28.56 5.08 -9.37
C LEU A 394 -29.86 4.83 -10.15
N SER A 395 -29.83 4.91 -11.48
CA SER A 395 -30.99 4.62 -12.32
C SER A 395 -31.39 3.14 -12.24
N GLU A 396 -30.41 2.23 -12.28
CA GLU A 396 -30.66 0.79 -12.12
C GLU A 396 -31.18 0.45 -10.71
N TYR A 397 -30.61 1.08 -9.67
CA TYR A 397 -31.12 0.94 -8.30
C TYR A 397 -32.59 1.38 -8.19
N ILE A 398 -32.95 2.55 -8.73
CA ILE A 398 -34.33 3.04 -8.71
C ILE A 398 -35.26 2.10 -9.48
N HIS A 399 -34.83 1.59 -10.64
CA HIS A 399 -35.60 0.62 -11.42
C HIS A 399 -35.83 -0.67 -10.62
N SER A 400 -34.77 -1.24 -10.05
CA SER A 400 -34.81 -2.45 -9.22
C SER A 400 -35.76 -2.30 -8.02
N ILE A 401 -35.74 -1.15 -7.33
CA ILE A 401 -36.65 -0.86 -6.22
C ILE A 401 -38.11 -0.72 -6.68
N ARG A 402 -38.37 -0.07 -7.82
CA ARG A 402 -39.74 0.16 -8.33
C ARG A 402 -40.40 -1.13 -8.84
N GLU A 403 -39.65 -1.92 -9.60
CA GLU A 403 -40.15 -3.16 -10.20
C GLU A 403 -40.00 -4.37 -9.28
N ASN A 404 -39.30 -4.22 -8.14
CA ASN A 404 -39.01 -5.28 -7.18
C ASN A 404 -38.29 -6.46 -7.85
N VAL A 405 -37.23 -6.14 -8.58
CA VAL A 405 -36.33 -7.08 -9.28
C VAL A 405 -34.90 -6.91 -8.77
N ASP A 406 -34.04 -7.90 -9.00
CA ASP A 406 -32.62 -7.82 -8.66
C ASP A 406 -31.90 -6.82 -9.57
N ILE A 407 -30.79 -6.25 -9.09
CA ILE A 407 -29.92 -5.36 -9.88
C ILE A 407 -29.08 -6.23 -10.83
N ASP A 408 -29.19 -5.97 -12.13
CA ASP A 408 -28.48 -6.71 -13.17
C ASP A 408 -27.25 -5.95 -13.66
N LEU A 409 -26.06 -6.45 -13.33
CA LEU A 409 -24.79 -5.86 -13.73
C LEU A 409 -24.38 -6.19 -15.18
N GLU A 410 -25.00 -7.16 -15.86
CA GLU A 410 -24.69 -7.44 -17.26
C GLU A 410 -24.98 -6.23 -18.16
N LYS A 411 -25.95 -5.39 -17.75
CA LYS A 411 -26.27 -4.10 -18.41
C LYS A 411 -25.10 -3.12 -18.48
N PHE A 412 -24.06 -3.31 -17.67
CA PHE A 412 -22.88 -2.45 -17.62
C PHE A 412 -21.69 -3.05 -18.38
N GLU A 413 -21.78 -4.28 -18.89
CA GLU A 413 -20.66 -4.94 -19.56
C GLU A 413 -20.19 -4.15 -20.79
N ASP A 414 -21.14 -3.76 -21.66
CA ASP A 414 -20.84 -2.93 -22.85
C ASP A 414 -20.22 -1.58 -22.47
N TYR A 415 -20.63 -1.00 -21.35
CA TYR A 415 -20.09 0.28 -20.87
C TYR A 415 -18.58 0.17 -20.60
N TYR A 416 -18.16 -0.86 -19.86
CA TYR A 416 -16.74 -1.05 -19.54
C TYR A 416 -15.92 -1.67 -20.68
N GLN A 417 -16.56 -2.28 -21.68
CA GLN A 417 -15.87 -2.72 -22.91
C GLN A 417 -15.50 -1.54 -23.82
N LEU A 418 -16.35 -0.50 -23.86
CA LEU A 418 -16.14 0.69 -24.70
C LEU A 418 -15.16 1.72 -24.10
N GLU A 419 -14.86 1.65 -22.80
CA GLU A 419 -13.83 2.50 -22.19
C GLU A 419 -12.42 2.11 -22.69
N GLU A 420 -11.94 2.82 -23.71
CA GLU A 420 -10.59 2.68 -24.26
C GLU A 420 -9.51 3.29 -23.35
N ASN A 421 -9.36 2.79 -22.12
CA ASN A 421 -8.15 3.06 -21.35
C ASN A 421 -7.06 2.05 -21.71
N ASN A 422 -6.38 2.27 -22.85
CA ASN A 422 -5.40 1.33 -23.41
C ASN A 422 -4.15 1.09 -22.54
N LYS A 423 -3.99 1.80 -21.42
CA LYS A 423 -2.83 1.66 -20.52
C LYS A 423 -3.07 0.78 -19.29
N PHE A 424 -4.33 0.47 -18.95
CA PHE A 424 -4.66 -0.32 -17.76
C PHE A 424 -4.68 -1.82 -18.09
N ASN A 425 -3.86 -2.60 -17.38
CA ASN A 425 -3.79 -4.06 -17.50
C ASN A 425 -3.51 -4.66 -16.13
N LEU A 426 -4.31 -5.65 -15.74
CA LEU A 426 -4.16 -6.38 -14.48
C LEU A 426 -3.52 -7.75 -14.78
N GLN A 427 -2.50 -8.13 -14.01
CA GLN A 427 -1.83 -9.43 -14.10
C GLN A 427 -2.73 -10.58 -13.62
N GLY A 428 -3.59 -10.31 -12.62
CA GLY A 428 -4.53 -11.31 -12.11
C GLY A 428 -5.39 -10.85 -10.93
N LEU A 429 -6.29 -11.74 -10.52
CA LEU A 429 -7.22 -11.56 -9.41
C LEU A 429 -7.42 -12.89 -8.68
N GLU A 430 -7.55 -12.88 -7.36
CA GLU A 430 -8.09 -14.01 -6.58
C GLU A 430 -9.47 -13.65 -6.06
N LEU A 431 -10.51 -14.35 -6.52
CA LEU A 431 -11.90 -14.09 -6.11
C LEU A 431 -12.45 -15.21 -5.21
N PHE A 432 -13.25 -14.82 -4.22
CA PHE A 432 -13.78 -15.70 -3.18
C PHE A 432 -15.28 -15.90 -3.36
N PHE A 433 -15.72 -17.14 -3.58
CA PHE A 433 -17.13 -17.47 -3.81
C PHE A 433 -17.65 -18.47 -2.79
N ASN A 434 -18.79 -18.18 -2.17
CA ASN A 434 -19.63 -19.18 -1.53
C ASN A 434 -20.34 -20.01 -2.60
N ILE A 435 -20.51 -21.31 -2.35
CA ILE A 435 -21.31 -22.16 -3.22
C ILE A 435 -22.71 -22.26 -2.62
N VAL A 436 -23.70 -21.83 -3.40
CA VAL A 436 -25.10 -21.70 -2.95
C VAL A 436 -26.04 -22.31 -3.97
N GLU A 437 -27.29 -22.54 -3.58
CA GLU A 437 -28.38 -22.96 -4.45
C GLU A 437 -29.26 -21.74 -4.76
N ASN A 438 -29.38 -21.41 -6.03
CA ASN A 438 -30.27 -20.37 -6.53
C ASN A 438 -31.25 -20.99 -7.53
N ASN A 439 -32.56 -20.86 -7.28
CA ASN A 439 -33.62 -21.43 -8.12
C ASN A 439 -33.46 -22.93 -8.42
N GLY A 440 -33.02 -23.72 -7.43
CA GLY A 440 -32.83 -25.17 -7.56
C GLY A 440 -31.60 -25.60 -8.34
N LYS A 441 -30.67 -24.67 -8.63
CA LYS A 441 -29.39 -24.95 -9.30
C LYS A 441 -28.21 -24.43 -8.46
N PRO A 442 -27.04 -25.11 -8.50
CA PRO A 442 -25.83 -24.56 -7.92
C PRO A 442 -25.44 -23.23 -8.58
N ALA A 443 -25.06 -22.25 -7.77
CA ALA A 443 -24.64 -20.92 -8.18
C ALA A 443 -23.46 -20.43 -7.32
N PHE A 444 -22.76 -19.43 -7.82
CA PHE A 444 -21.66 -18.77 -7.10
C PHE A 444 -22.16 -17.48 -6.48
N SER A 445 -21.87 -17.28 -5.20
CA SER A 445 -22.12 -16.03 -4.51
C SER A 445 -20.79 -15.43 -4.05
N LEU A 446 -20.42 -14.29 -4.64
CA LEU A 446 -19.19 -13.58 -4.26
C LEU A 446 -19.26 -13.23 -2.77
N SER A 447 -18.18 -13.52 -2.05
CA SER A 447 -18.10 -13.24 -0.62
C SER A 447 -17.89 -11.75 -0.35
N ASN A 448 -18.23 -11.27 0.85
CA ASN A 448 -17.98 -9.88 1.26
C ASN A 448 -16.48 -9.50 1.28
N ILE A 449 -15.56 -10.46 1.20
CA ILE A 449 -14.12 -10.20 1.06
C ILE A 449 -13.79 -9.80 -0.38
N VAL A 450 -14.64 -10.18 -1.34
CA VAL A 450 -14.46 -10.06 -2.79
C VAL A 450 -13.22 -10.80 -3.28
N GLY A 451 -12.04 -10.27 -2.99
CA GLY A 451 -10.77 -10.72 -3.52
C GLY A 451 -9.70 -9.64 -3.51
N GLY A 452 -8.63 -9.88 -4.26
CA GLY A 452 -7.53 -8.92 -4.48
C GLY A 452 -6.72 -9.26 -5.71
N SER A 453 -5.78 -8.39 -6.08
CA SER A 453 -4.83 -8.57 -7.19
C SER A 453 -3.58 -9.39 -6.81
N ASP A 454 -3.39 -9.66 -5.53
CA ASP A 454 -2.22 -10.36 -4.98
C ASP A 454 -2.37 -11.89 -5.04
N ILE A 455 -1.90 -12.46 -6.15
CA ILE A 455 -2.05 -13.90 -6.44
C ILE A 455 -1.19 -14.75 -5.51
N GLY A 456 -1.80 -15.80 -4.98
CA GLY A 456 -1.22 -16.78 -4.06
C GLY A 456 -1.42 -16.44 -2.59
N SER A 457 -2.05 -15.30 -2.25
CA SER A 457 -2.25 -14.88 -0.87
C SER A 457 -3.20 -15.82 -0.11
N ALA A 458 -4.26 -16.33 -0.76
CA ALA A 458 -5.18 -17.28 -0.13
C ALA A 458 -4.54 -18.65 0.17
N SER A 459 -3.65 -19.12 -0.69
CA SER A 459 -2.99 -20.43 -0.57
C SER A 459 -1.67 -20.42 0.17
N GLY A 460 -1.07 -19.24 0.40
CA GLY A 460 0.23 -19.09 1.07
C GLY A 460 0.33 -19.86 2.39
N ARG A 461 -0.67 -19.71 3.29
CA ARG A 461 -0.73 -20.44 4.58
C ARG A 461 -0.66 -21.95 4.45
N PHE A 462 -1.24 -22.49 3.38
CA PHE A 462 -1.37 -23.94 3.18
C PHE A 462 -0.18 -24.53 2.43
N SER A 463 0.60 -23.70 1.74
CA SER A 463 1.73 -24.11 0.89
C SER A 463 2.83 -24.90 1.63
N ILE A 464 2.94 -24.72 2.95
CA ILE A 464 3.93 -25.41 3.79
C ILE A 464 3.43 -26.73 4.38
N LEU A 465 2.15 -27.08 4.18
CA LEU A 465 1.50 -28.20 4.87
C LEU A 465 1.60 -29.53 4.10
N SER A 466 1.70 -29.50 2.77
CA SER A 466 1.88 -30.69 1.93
C SER A 466 2.62 -30.36 0.63
N ASP A 467 3.22 -31.38 -0.01
CA ASP A 467 3.90 -31.19 -1.30
C ASP A 467 2.93 -30.84 -2.43
N GLU A 468 1.68 -31.29 -2.35
CA GLU A 468 0.65 -30.96 -3.34
C GLU A 468 0.27 -29.48 -3.27
N LEU A 469 0.04 -28.95 -2.07
CA LEU A 469 -0.24 -27.53 -1.84
C LEU A 469 0.98 -26.65 -2.14
N ARG A 470 2.19 -27.13 -1.85
CA ARG A 470 3.42 -26.47 -2.25
C ARG A 470 3.51 -26.32 -3.77
N LYS A 471 3.21 -27.38 -4.52
CA LYS A 471 3.21 -27.36 -6.00
C LYS A 471 2.10 -26.45 -6.53
N TYR A 472 0.91 -26.49 -5.93
CA TYR A 472 -0.19 -25.60 -6.25
C TYR A 472 0.21 -24.13 -6.10
N GLN A 473 0.68 -23.73 -4.91
CA GLN A 473 1.15 -22.37 -4.65
C GLN A 473 2.23 -21.98 -5.64
N LYS A 474 3.25 -22.83 -5.80
CA LYS A 474 4.36 -22.54 -6.71
C LYS A 474 3.89 -22.31 -8.14
N SER A 475 2.92 -23.08 -8.64
CA SER A 475 2.40 -22.90 -10.00
C SER A 475 1.73 -21.54 -10.23
N LEU A 476 1.11 -20.96 -9.20
CA LEU A 476 0.54 -19.62 -9.27
C LEU A 476 1.62 -18.55 -9.23
N LEU A 477 2.61 -18.73 -8.35
CA LEU A 477 3.67 -17.74 -8.16
C LEU A 477 4.67 -17.73 -9.32
N ASP A 478 5.03 -18.89 -9.87
CA ASP A 478 5.94 -19.00 -11.03
C ASP A 478 5.42 -18.18 -12.23
N PHE A 479 4.10 -18.05 -12.39
CA PHE A 479 3.49 -17.20 -13.43
C PHE A 479 3.82 -15.71 -13.24
N ILE A 480 3.73 -15.21 -12.00
CA ILE A 480 4.08 -13.82 -11.66
C ILE A 480 5.58 -13.60 -11.78
N GLU A 481 6.39 -14.54 -11.26
CA GLU A 481 7.86 -14.46 -11.32
C GLU A 481 8.39 -14.44 -12.76
N GLU A 482 7.79 -15.20 -13.69
CA GLU A 482 8.21 -15.20 -15.10
C GLU A 482 8.03 -13.81 -15.73
N GLU A 483 6.95 -13.10 -15.39
CA GLU A 483 6.69 -11.76 -15.89
C GLU A 483 7.69 -10.74 -15.34
N ASP A 484 7.90 -10.73 -14.02
CA ASP A 484 8.85 -9.82 -13.38
C ASP A 484 10.29 -10.09 -13.84
N SER A 485 10.67 -11.36 -14.01
CA SER A 485 11.97 -11.74 -14.56
C SER A 485 12.16 -11.25 -16.01
N THR A 486 11.13 -11.37 -16.85
CA THR A 486 11.15 -10.84 -18.23
C THR A 486 11.38 -9.32 -18.23
N LYS A 487 10.87 -8.62 -17.22
CA LYS A 487 11.01 -7.17 -17.01
C LYS A 487 12.29 -6.77 -16.28
N LYS A 488 13.16 -7.72 -15.92
CA LYS A 488 14.36 -7.50 -15.08
C LYS A 488 14.03 -6.86 -13.72
N ILE A 489 12.87 -7.18 -13.17
CA ILE A 489 12.45 -6.77 -11.83
C ILE A 489 12.83 -7.88 -10.86
N THR A 490 13.45 -7.52 -9.73
CA THR A 490 13.75 -8.45 -8.65
C THR A 490 12.55 -8.57 -7.72
N SER A 491 12.09 -9.79 -7.46
CA SER A 491 11.00 -10.04 -6.52
C SER A 491 11.52 -10.14 -5.08
N CYS A 492 10.79 -9.57 -4.13
CA CYS A 492 11.14 -9.57 -2.71
C CYS A 492 9.94 -9.95 -1.85
N GLU A 493 10.06 -10.99 -1.01
CA GLU A 493 9.04 -11.28 0.01
C GLU A 493 9.33 -10.48 1.28
N ILE A 494 8.35 -9.75 1.80
CA ILE A 494 8.47 -9.11 3.12
C ILE A 494 8.09 -10.15 4.18
N GLU A 495 9.08 -10.55 4.98
CA GLU A 495 8.91 -11.47 6.10
C GLU A 495 9.01 -10.70 7.40
N PHE A 496 7.94 -10.66 8.19
CA PHE A 496 7.93 -9.88 9.41
C PHE A 496 7.16 -10.54 10.56
N ILE A 497 7.53 -10.20 11.80
CA ILE A 497 6.72 -10.46 12.98
C ILE A 497 5.78 -9.26 13.19
N PRO A 498 4.45 -9.42 13.15
CA PRO A 498 3.52 -8.31 13.36
C PRO A 498 3.53 -7.83 14.81
N GLU A 499 3.14 -6.57 15.03
CA GLU A 499 2.97 -5.99 16.39
C GLU A 499 2.09 -6.88 17.28
N ASN A 500 0.97 -7.35 16.73
CA ASN A 500 0.17 -8.39 17.38
C ASN A 500 0.69 -9.78 16.98
N LEU A 501 1.51 -10.36 17.85
CA LEU A 501 2.15 -11.67 17.67
C LEU A 501 1.18 -12.79 17.25
N ARG A 502 -0.08 -12.74 17.70
CA ARG A 502 -1.09 -13.75 17.36
C ARG A 502 -1.42 -13.78 15.87
N HIS A 503 -1.33 -12.64 15.19
CA HIS A 503 -1.59 -12.55 13.77
C HIS A 503 -0.54 -13.31 12.93
N ARG A 504 0.64 -13.63 13.50
CA ARG A 504 1.66 -14.42 12.80
C ARG A 504 1.14 -15.77 12.30
N ASN A 505 0.18 -16.37 13.01
CA ASN A 505 -0.45 -17.65 12.63
C ASN A 505 -1.08 -17.65 11.23
N ILE A 506 -1.53 -16.49 10.72
CA ILE A 506 -2.14 -16.36 9.39
C ILE A 506 -1.15 -15.99 8.28
N MET A 507 0.08 -15.58 8.64
CA MET A 507 1.09 -15.06 7.70
C MET A 507 2.04 -16.12 7.15
N ARG A 508 1.91 -17.40 7.53
CA ARG A 508 2.85 -18.45 7.13
C ARG A 508 2.77 -18.60 5.61
N THR A 509 3.90 -18.70 4.93
CA THR A 509 3.92 -18.89 3.48
C THR A 509 5.24 -19.48 3.04
N MET A 510 5.24 -20.19 1.91
CA MET A 510 6.49 -20.56 1.25
C MET A 510 7.03 -19.37 0.49
N ASN A 511 8.34 -19.18 0.57
CA ASN A 511 8.99 -18.07 -0.10
C ASN A 511 9.66 -18.54 -1.41
N VAL A 512 9.12 -18.13 -2.55
CA VAL A 512 9.71 -18.39 -3.89
C VAL A 512 10.47 -17.20 -4.47
N ARG A 513 10.36 -16.02 -3.86
CA ARG A 513 10.93 -14.76 -4.35
C ARG A 513 12.46 -14.78 -4.33
N ASP A 514 13.07 -13.93 -5.14
CA ASP A 514 14.54 -13.86 -5.29
C ASP A 514 15.24 -13.36 -4.02
N LYS A 515 14.68 -12.34 -3.39
CA LYS A 515 15.19 -11.72 -2.16
C LYS A 515 14.13 -11.68 -1.06
N THR A 516 14.55 -11.27 0.14
CA THR A 516 13.64 -11.05 1.28
C THR A 516 13.94 -9.74 2.00
N LEU A 517 12.91 -9.10 2.51
CA LEU A 517 13.02 -8.02 3.49
C LEU A 517 12.58 -8.59 4.84
N SER A 518 13.53 -8.87 5.73
CA SER A 518 13.27 -9.50 7.03
C SER A 518 13.18 -8.46 8.15
N LEU A 519 12.05 -8.40 8.87
CA LEU A 519 11.81 -7.45 9.96
C LEU A 519 11.41 -8.20 11.24
N PHE A 520 12.13 -7.97 12.35
CA PHE A 520 11.98 -8.76 13.60
C PHE A 520 12.18 -10.27 13.42
N THR A 521 12.79 -10.68 12.31
CA THR A 521 13.10 -12.08 12.00
C THR A 521 14.36 -12.12 11.15
N ASN A 522 14.94 -13.29 10.99
CA ASN A 522 16.08 -13.50 10.12
C ASN A 522 15.88 -14.81 9.33
N ASN A 523 16.35 -14.86 8.09
CA ASN A 523 16.28 -16.06 7.25
C ASN A 523 17.59 -16.27 6.47
N SER A 524 17.70 -17.40 5.79
CA SER A 524 18.90 -17.78 5.02
C SER A 524 18.95 -17.25 3.58
N LYS A 525 17.91 -16.56 3.09
CA LYS A 525 17.88 -15.95 1.74
C LYS A 525 18.65 -14.62 1.70
N LYS A 526 18.91 -14.14 0.47
CA LYS A 526 19.51 -12.84 0.21
C LYS A 526 18.58 -11.73 0.73
N GLN A 527 19.12 -10.84 1.56
CA GLN A 527 18.35 -9.77 2.19
C GLN A 527 18.40 -8.49 1.37
N ILE A 528 17.31 -7.73 1.40
CA ILE A 528 17.30 -6.29 1.12
C ILE A 528 17.21 -5.59 2.48
N HIS A 529 18.01 -4.54 2.68
CA HIS A 529 17.93 -3.72 3.87
C HIS A 529 17.04 -2.51 3.62
N LEU A 530 16.25 -2.15 4.62
CA LEU A 530 15.29 -1.06 4.57
C LEU A 530 15.91 0.29 4.14
N LYS A 531 17.11 0.60 4.63
CA LYS A 531 17.86 1.83 4.31
C LYS A 531 18.35 1.91 2.85
N ASP A 532 18.42 0.77 2.18
CA ASP A 532 18.91 0.66 0.80
C ASP A 532 17.76 0.77 -0.21
N ILE A 533 16.52 0.89 0.25
CA ILE A 533 15.32 1.04 -0.58
C ILE A 533 15.08 2.51 -0.90
N TYR A 534 15.10 2.83 -2.18
CA TYR A 534 14.84 4.16 -2.72
C TYR A 534 13.59 4.12 -3.60
N ILE A 535 12.82 5.20 -3.56
CA ILE A 535 11.56 5.37 -4.27
C ILE A 535 11.73 6.44 -5.34
N GLY A 536 11.33 6.11 -6.56
CA GLY A 536 11.29 7.06 -7.68
C GLY A 536 9.95 6.99 -8.40
N ILE A 537 9.79 7.87 -9.39
CA ILE A 537 8.67 7.86 -10.33
C ILE A 537 9.22 7.63 -11.74
N ASN A 538 8.59 6.74 -12.50
CA ASN A 538 8.99 6.47 -13.89
C ASN A 538 8.33 7.43 -14.90
N ASN A 539 8.65 7.27 -16.19
CA ASN A 539 8.08 8.08 -17.28
C ASN A 539 6.56 7.94 -17.47
N GLU A 540 5.93 6.89 -16.92
CA GLU A 540 4.47 6.71 -16.88
C GLU A 540 3.85 7.32 -15.61
N GLU A 541 4.61 8.09 -14.82
CA GLU A 541 4.19 8.66 -13.54
C GLU A 541 3.73 7.59 -12.52
N LYS A 542 4.41 6.43 -12.51
CA LYS A 542 4.21 5.37 -11.50
C LYS A 542 5.38 5.29 -10.53
N PHE A 543 5.07 5.05 -9.26
CA PHE A 543 6.09 4.73 -8.27
C PHE A 543 6.84 3.44 -8.62
N TYR A 544 8.13 3.42 -8.32
CA TYR A 544 8.94 2.20 -8.29
C TYR A 544 9.86 2.22 -7.07
N ALA A 545 10.22 1.02 -6.59
CA ALA A 545 11.25 0.85 -5.58
C ALA A 545 12.53 0.28 -6.21
N LYS A 546 13.67 0.68 -5.67
CA LYS A 546 14.99 0.27 -6.14
C LYS A 546 15.90 -0.04 -4.96
N ASP A 547 16.64 -1.14 -5.07
CA ASP A 547 17.75 -1.47 -4.18
C ASP A 547 19.00 -0.73 -4.67
N ILE A 548 19.43 0.29 -3.94
CA ILE A 548 20.54 1.15 -4.37
C ILE A 548 21.89 0.41 -4.37
N THR A 549 22.00 -0.72 -3.67
CA THR A 549 23.27 -1.47 -3.57
C THR A 549 23.67 -2.11 -4.89
N ASN A 550 22.68 -2.53 -5.68
CA ASN A 550 22.89 -3.18 -6.97
C ASN A 550 22.13 -2.53 -8.14
N ASN A 551 21.36 -1.47 -7.88
CA ASN A 551 20.52 -0.75 -8.83
C ASN A 551 19.38 -1.58 -9.43
N ASP A 552 18.97 -2.67 -8.77
CA ASP A 552 17.84 -3.46 -9.23
C ASP A 552 16.53 -2.77 -8.85
N ILE A 553 15.56 -2.78 -9.78
CA ILE A 553 14.17 -2.45 -9.49
C ILE A 553 13.56 -3.62 -8.73
N VAL A 554 12.83 -3.31 -7.66
CA VAL A 554 12.31 -4.32 -6.74
C VAL A 554 10.80 -4.19 -6.61
N LYS A 555 10.10 -5.33 -6.69
CA LYS A 555 8.71 -5.46 -6.26
C LYS A 555 8.65 -6.24 -4.94
N PHE A 556 7.79 -5.78 -4.04
CA PHE A 556 7.61 -6.33 -2.72
C PHE A 556 6.26 -7.06 -2.59
N HIS A 557 6.29 -8.26 -2.03
CA HIS A 557 5.13 -9.14 -1.90
C HIS A 557 4.92 -9.55 -0.44
N VAL A 558 3.65 -9.73 -0.07
CA VAL A 558 3.24 -10.34 1.20
C VAL A 558 2.21 -11.42 0.89
N THR A 559 2.69 -12.61 0.56
CA THR A 559 1.94 -13.70 -0.06
C THR A 559 1.14 -14.50 1.00
N ASN A 560 0.21 -13.82 1.68
CA ASN A 560 -0.67 -14.37 2.72
C ASN A 560 -1.91 -13.46 2.95
N MET A 561 -2.91 -13.97 3.69
CA MET A 561 -4.16 -13.24 4.00
C MET A 561 -4.07 -12.27 5.19
N TYR A 562 -2.89 -11.80 5.58
CA TYR A 562 -2.77 -10.77 6.61
C TYR A 562 -3.46 -9.47 6.17
N ASN A 563 -4.17 -8.82 7.10
CA ASN A 563 -4.86 -7.57 6.82
C ASN A 563 -3.82 -6.46 6.53
N LYS A 564 -3.75 -6.05 5.27
CA LYS A 564 -2.77 -5.08 4.77
C LYS A 564 -2.92 -3.69 5.40
N MET A 565 -4.11 -3.37 5.92
CA MET A 565 -4.37 -2.13 6.66
C MET A 565 -3.66 -2.07 8.01
N LEU A 566 -3.18 -3.21 8.54
CA LEU A 566 -2.44 -3.30 9.81
C LEU A 566 -0.92 -3.32 9.62
N PHE A 567 -0.43 -3.10 8.40
CA PHE A 567 1.00 -2.88 8.16
C PHE A 567 1.41 -1.49 8.66
N CYS A 568 2.66 -1.34 9.06
CA CYS A 568 3.26 -0.01 9.15
C CYS A 568 3.32 0.63 7.76
N ASN A 569 3.39 1.96 7.73
CA ASN A 569 3.24 2.74 6.50
C ASN A 569 4.26 2.35 5.41
N GLU A 570 5.50 2.04 5.78
CA GLU A 570 6.58 1.65 4.87
C GLU A 570 6.27 0.31 4.19
N ILE A 571 5.90 -0.70 4.98
CA ILE A 571 5.54 -2.03 4.45
C ILE A 571 4.31 -1.91 3.56
N ARG A 572 3.30 -1.14 3.98
CA ARG A 572 2.08 -0.92 3.21
C ARG A 572 2.37 -0.24 1.89
N PHE A 573 3.18 0.83 1.91
CA PHE A 573 3.57 1.56 0.70
C PHE A 573 4.33 0.67 -0.27
N LEU A 574 5.35 -0.08 0.19
CA LEU A 574 6.11 -1.00 -0.67
C LEU A 574 5.22 -2.09 -1.28
N TYR A 575 4.27 -2.61 -0.50
CA TYR A 575 3.29 -3.57 -0.99
C TYR A 575 2.38 -2.97 -2.07
N GLU A 576 1.73 -1.83 -1.78
CA GLU A 576 0.74 -1.24 -2.69
C GLU A 576 1.36 -0.77 -4.02
N ILE A 577 2.57 -0.18 -4.02
CA ILE A 577 3.24 0.24 -5.27
C ILE A 577 3.72 -0.95 -6.14
N SER A 578 3.75 -2.16 -5.57
CA SER A 578 4.16 -3.38 -6.28
C SER A 578 2.98 -4.09 -6.94
N LEU A 579 1.74 -3.70 -6.61
CA LEU A 579 0.51 -4.24 -7.20
C LEU A 579 0.11 -3.44 -8.46
N ASP A 580 -0.68 -4.06 -9.33
CA ASP A 580 -1.30 -3.33 -10.45
C ASP A 580 -2.40 -2.38 -9.98
N ILE A 581 -3.12 -2.79 -8.93
CA ILE A 581 -4.10 -2.01 -8.18
C ILE A 581 -3.90 -2.26 -6.68
N ASP A 582 -3.95 -1.18 -5.90
CA ASP A 582 -3.86 -1.18 -4.43
C ASP A 582 -5.07 -1.86 -3.78
N SER A 583 -6.26 -1.67 -4.35
CA SER A 583 -7.50 -2.28 -3.88
C SER A 583 -8.52 -2.45 -5.02
N ILE A 584 -9.39 -3.46 -4.88
CA ILE A 584 -10.54 -3.60 -5.79
C ILE A 584 -11.62 -2.62 -5.31
N ASN A 585 -11.83 -1.55 -6.05
CA ASN A 585 -12.88 -0.58 -5.77
C ASN A 585 -14.09 -0.86 -6.66
N LEU A 586 -15.14 -1.45 -6.09
CA LEU A 586 -16.36 -1.78 -6.83
C LEU A 586 -17.35 -0.61 -6.80
N PRO A 587 -17.73 -0.02 -7.95
CA PRO A 587 -18.57 1.17 -8.00
C PRO A 587 -19.90 1.01 -7.25
N TRP A 588 -20.58 -0.13 -7.41
CA TRP A 588 -21.85 -0.39 -6.72
C TRP A 588 -21.72 -0.51 -5.20
N GLU A 589 -20.58 -0.99 -4.68
CA GLU A 589 -20.38 -1.05 -3.23
C GLU A 589 -20.28 0.34 -2.63
N LEU A 590 -19.55 1.24 -3.29
CA LEU A 590 -19.38 2.64 -2.91
C LEU A 590 -20.68 3.44 -3.08
N ILE A 591 -21.30 3.37 -4.27
CA ILE A 591 -22.50 4.15 -4.62
C ILE A 591 -23.71 3.72 -3.78
N TYR A 592 -23.88 2.42 -3.53
CA TYR A 592 -25.01 1.92 -2.77
C TYR A 592 -24.74 1.83 -1.26
N SER A 593 -23.55 2.26 -0.81
CA SER A 593 -23.12 2.11 0.59
C SER A 593 -24.13 2.74 1.54
N ASP A 594 -24.63 3.94 1.27
CA ASP A 594 -25.50 4.68 2.18
C ASP A 594 -26.98 4.25 2.19
N PHE A 595 -27.38 3.33 1.32
CA PHE A 595 -28.78 2.91 1.26
C PHE A 595 -29.16 1.94 2.38
N ASP A 596 -30.31 2.21 3.00
CA ASP A 596 -30.96 1.36 4.02
C ASP A 596 -31.29 -0.05 3.52
N TYR A 597 -31.55 -0.19 2.23
CA TYR A 597 -31.83 -1.45 1.57
C TYR A 597 -31.19 -1.45 0.19
N VAL A 598 -30.45 -2.51 -0.13
CA VAL A 598 -29.93 -2.76 -1.47
C VAL A 598 -30.45 -4.14 -1.91
N PRO A 599 -31.17 -4.22 -3.04
CA PRO A 599 -31.57 -5.47 -3.66
C PRO A 599 -30.37 -6.37 -3.97
N ARG A 600 -30.63 -7.65 -4.26
CA ARG A 600 -29.57 -8.56 -4.68
C ARG A 600 -28.94 -8.03 -5.97
N ILE A 601 -27.62 -8.12 -6.05
CA ILE A 601 -26.84 -7.71 -7.22
C ILE A 601 -26.38 -8.97 -7.94
N MET A 602 -26.70 -9.07 -9.23
CA MET A 602 -26.48 -10.23 -10.08
C MET A 602 -25.57 -9.89 -11.26
N PHE A 603 -24.82 -10.87 -11.75
CA PHE A 603 -24.14 -10.85 -13.05
C PHE A 603 -24.29 -12.24 -13.68
N GLY A 604 -25.18 -12.38 -14.66
CA GLY A 604 -25.59 -13.71 -15.14
C GLY A 604 -26.19 -14.53 -14.00
N ASP A 605 -25.69 -15.76 -13.79
CA ASP A 605 -26.11 -16.63 -12.68
C ASP A 605 -25.27 -16.41 -11.39
N ILE A 606 -24.31 -15.48 -11.40
CA ILE A 606 -23.46 -15.14 -10.25
C ILE A 606 -24.14 -14.09 -9.37
N ILE A 607 -24.25 -14.40 -8.08
CA ILE A 607 -24.73 -13.48 -7.05
C ILE A 607 -23.54 -12.62 -6.58
N VAL A 608 -23.42 -11.41 -7.11
CA VAL A 608 -22.32 -10.49 -6.82
C VAL A 608 -22.42 -9.93 -5.39
N ALA A 609 -23.63 -9.60 -4.95
CA ALA A 609 -23.89 -9.24 -3.57
C ALA A 609 -25.30 -9.71 -3.17
N PRO A 610 -25.47 -10.42 -2.04
CA PRO A 610 -26.79 -10.69 -1.49
C PRO A 610 -27.54 -9.40 -1.16
N ALA A 611 -28.86 -9.41 -1.20
CA ALA A 611 -29.68 -8.31 -0.72
C ALA A 611 -29.29 -7.95 0.73
N ARG A 612 -29.13 -6.65 1.01
CA ARG A 612 -28.68 -6.15 2.32
C ARG A 612 -29.60 -5.10 2.90
N TRP A 613 -29.68 -5.06 4.23
CA TRP A 613 -30.44 -4.08 5.00
C TRP A 613 -29.54 -3.43 6.06
N LYS A 614 -29.57 -2.11 6.15
CA LYS A 614 -28.99 -1.36 7.28
C LYS A 614 -30.07 -1.03 8.29
N ILE A 615 -29.81 -1.35 9.55
CA ILE A 615 -30.62 -0.96 10.70
C ILE A 615 -29.83 0.09 11.48
N CYS A 616 -30.46 1.22 11.76
CA CYS A 616 -29.84 2.35 12.46
C CYS A 616 -30.27 2.42 13.94
N GLU A 617 -29.49 3.11 14.76
CA GLU A 617 -29.79 3.31 16.20
C GLU A 617 -31.18 3.92 16.43
N GLY A 618 -31.61 4.84 15.57
CA GLY A 618 -32.94 5.46 15.63
C GLY A 618 -34.11 4.48 15.47
N ASP A 619 -33.87 3.24 15.02
CA ASP A 619 -34.91 2.20 14.92
C ASP A 619 -35.07 1.37 16.20
N ILE A 620 -34.26 1.59 17.25
CA ILE A 620 -34.29 0.79 18.48
C ILE A 620 -35.68 0.73 19.12
N GLU A 621 -36.43 1.83 19.16
CA GLU A 621 -37.78 1.84 19.74
C GLU A 621 -38.75 0.95 18.96
N LYS A 622 -38.59 0.88 17.63
CA LYS A 622 -39.38 0.05 16.73
C LYS A 622 -39.04 -1.45 16.85
N LEU A 623 -37.88 -1.78 17.42
CA LEU A 623 -37.48 -3.16 17.72
C LEU A 623 -38.17 -3.73 18.98
N SER A 624 -39.05 -2.99 19.64
CA SER A 624 -39.91 -3.54 20.71
C SER A 624 -40.79 -4.71 20.20
N ASP A 625 -41.25 -4.62 18.95
CA ASP A 625 -41.84 -5.73 18.18
C ASP A 625 -40.98 -6.05 16.94
N ILE A 626 -39.88 -6.78 17.16
CA ILE A 626 -38.91 -7.18 16.12
C ILE A 626 -39.57 -7.86 14.92
N ASN A 627 -40.58 -8.70 15.16
CA ASN A 627 -41.18 -9.47 14.07
C ASN A 627 -41.94 -8.54 13.12
N THR A 628 -42.75 -7.63 13.66
CA THR A 628 -43.45 -6.62 12.86
C THR A 628 -42.46 -5.71 12.15
N PHE A 629 -41.40 -5.26 12.83
CA PHE A 629 -40.36 -4.43 12.21
C PHE A 629 -39.69 -5.14 11.01
N PHE A 630 -39.28 -6.41 11.17
CA PHE A 630 -38.65 -7.18 10.10
C PHE A 630 -39.59 -7.48 8.93
N ILE A 631 -40.88 -7.74 9.21
CA ILE A 631 -41.90 -7.91 8.16
C ILE A 631 -42.06 -6.60 7.37
N ASN A 632 -42.15 -5.45 8.04
CA ASN A 632 -42.32 -4.14 7.41
C ASN A 632 -41.12 -3.77 6.52
N LYS A 633 -39.90 -4.08 6.95
CA LYS A 633 -38.66 -3.89 6.16
C LYS A 633 -38.42 -5.00 5.12
N ARG A 634 -39.34 -5.97 4.99
CA ARG A 634 -39.26 -7.14 4.07
C ARG A 634 -38.00 -7.99 4.27
N ILE A 635 -37.47 -8.05 5.50
CA ILE A 635 -36.34 -8.93 5.83
C ILE A 635 -36.81 -10.39 5.77
N PRO A 636 -36.07 -11.31 5.12
CA PRO A 636 -36.47 -12.70 4.94
C PRO A 636 -36.56 -13.48 6.26
N GLN A 637 -37.17 -14.67 6.23
CA GLN A 637 -37.28 -15.52 7.42
C GLN A 637 -35.92 -15.89 8.00
N LYS A 638 -34.99 -16.28 7.12
CA LYS A 638 -33.58 -16.55 7.45
C LYS A 638 -32.73 -15.43 6.87
N PHE A 639 -31.78 -14.94 7.63
CA PHE A 639 -30.86 -13.87 7.23
C PHE A 639 -29.55 -13.99 8.01
N TYR A 640 -28.51 -13.36 7.49
CA TYR A 640 -27.23 -13.23 8.16
C TYR A 640 -27.15 -11.90 8.92
N LEU A 641 -26.71 -11.96 10.17
CA LEU A 641 -26.19 -10.79 10.89
C LEU A 641 -24.69 -10.66 10.61
N ILE A 642 -24.28 -9.52 10.06
CA ILE A 642 -22.88 -9.27 9.67
C ILE A 642 -22.09 -8.62 10.81
N ASN A 643 -20.83 -9.00 10.95
CA ASN A 643 -19.89 -8.48 11.93
C ASN A 643 -18.45 -8.53 11.40
N GLY A 644 -18.07 -7.53 10.61
CA GLY A 644 -16.83 -7.59 9.83
C GLY A 644 -16.84 -8.84 8.93
N ASP A 645 -15.82 -9.69 9.04
CA ASP A 645 -15.68 -10.95 8.30
C ASP A 645 -16.60 -12.09 8.81
N ASN A 646 -17.22 -11.92 9.97
CA ASN A 646 -18.07 -12.94 10.59
C ASN A 646 -19.54 -12.73 10.24
N ARG A 647 -20.21 -13.75 9.69
CA ARG A 647 -21.66 -13.78 9.52
C ARG A 647 -22.29 -14.85 10.41
N ILE A 648 -23.46 -14.56 10.96
CA ILE A 648 -24.23 -15.50 11.80
C ILE A 648 -25.60 -15.70 11.17
N LEU A 649 -25.94 -16.93 10.80
CA LEU A 649 -27.26 -17.27 10.27
C LEU A 649 -28.31 -17.26 11.38
N LEU A 650 -29.36 -16.49 11.19
CA LEU A 650 -30.46 -16.32 12.14
C LEU A 650 -31.81 -16.55 11.45
N SER A 651 -32.76 -17.10 12.18
CA SER A 651 -34.13 -17.39 11.76
C SER A 651 -35.12 -16.68 12.67
N ARG A 652 -36.13 -16.02 12.08
CA ARG A 652 -37.22 -15.38 12.85
C ARG A 652 -38.18 -16.39 13.50
N LYS A 653 -38.07 -17.68 13.17
CA LYS A 653 -38.90 -18.75 13.76
C LYS A 653 -38.22 -19.47 14.92
N ASP A 654 -36.89 -19.48 14.96
CA ASP A 654 -36.13 -20.17 16.00
C ASP A 654 -36.11 -19.32 17.29
N LYS A 655 -36.45 -19.93 18.42
CA LYS A 655 -36.57 -19.22 19.70
C LYS A 655 -35.24 -18.65 20.19
N LEU A 656 -34.15 -19.40 20.03
CA LEU A 656 -32.81 -18.94 20.44
C LEU A 656 -32.30 -17.86 19.51
N ASP A 657 -32.54 -17.97 18.21
CA ASP A 657 -32.18 -16.92 17.26
C ASP A 657 -32.91 -15.61 17.61
N VAL A 658 -34.21 -15.66 17.93
CA VAL A 658 -34.98 -14.46 18.33
C VAL A 658 -34.45 -13.87 19.64
N GLU A 659 -34.11 -14.69 20.63
CA GLU A 659 -33.49 -14.21 21.88
C GLU A 659 -32.09 -13.59 21.61
N PHE A 660 -31.31 -14.23 20.74
CA PHE A 660 -30.00 -13.73 20.31
C PHE A 660 -30.12 -12.37 19.62
N ILE A 661 -31.06 -12.24 18.68
CA ILE A 661 -31.34 -10.99 17.97
C ILE A 661 -31.66 -9.89 18.98
N LYS A 662 -32.61 -10.11 19.90
CA LYS A 662 -33.00 -9.10 20.90
C LYS A 662 -31.82 -8.61 21.75
N ASN A 663 -30.94 -9.52 22.16
CA ASN A 663 -29.84 -9.20 23.04
C ASN A 663 -28.62 -8.60 22.32
N GLU A 664 -28.23 -9.17 21.17
CA GLU A 664 -27.00 -8.80 20.47
C GLU A 664 -27.22 -7.68 19.46
N LEU A 665 -28.35 -7.64 18.74
CA LEU A 665 -28.65 -6.58 17.78
C LEU A 665 -28.74 -5.22 18.49
N ILE A 666 -29.54 -5.13 19.56
CA ILE A 666 -29.71 -3.88 20.32
C ILE A 666 -28.38 -3.44 20.93
N LYS A 667 -27.60 -4.38 21.49
CA LYS A 667 -26.29 -4.07 22.06
C LYS A 667 -25.32 -3.52 21.01
N LYS A 668 -25.32 -4.09 19.80
CA LYS A 668 -24.51 -3.61 18.69
C LYS A 668 -24.98 -2.26 18.17
N LEU A 669 -26.28 -2.06 17.96
CA LEU A 669 -26.82 -0.78 17.51
C LEU A 669 -26.41 0.37 18.43
N LYS A 670 -26.46 0.15 19.76
CA LYS A 670 -25.99 1.15 20.75
C LYS A 670 -24.48 1.41 20.73
N LYS A 671 -23.69 0.48 20.20
CA LYS A 671 -22.22 0.58 20.17
C LYS A 671 -21.72 1.14 18.84
N ASP A 672 -22.26 0.62 17.75
CA ASP A 672 -21.75 0.80 16.39
C ASP A 672 -22.66 1.72 15.56
N SER A 673 -23.79 2.19 16.12
CA SER A 673 -24.85 3.03 15.51
C SER A 673 -25.60 2.41 14.33
N ILE A 674 -24.97 1.52 13.56
CA ILE A 674 -25.52 0.86 12.38
C ILE A 674 -25.18 -0.64 12.44
N VAL A 675 -26.13 -1.48 12.02
CA VAL A 675 -25.92 -2.92 11.86
C VAL A 675 -26.42 -3.35 10.48
N GLU A 676 -25.62 -4.18 9.81
CA GLU A 676 -25.96 -4.74 8.50
C GLU A 676 -26.50 -6.18 8.60
N LEU A 677 -27.58 -6.44 7.88
CA LEU A 677 -28.15 -7.76 7.65
C LEU A 677 -28.05 -8.12 6.17
N GLN A 678 -27.84 -9.40 5.86
CA GLN A 678 -27.83 -9.92 4.49
C GLN A 678 -28.83 -11.07 4.34
N GLU A 679 -29.39 -11.26 3.15
CA GLU A 679 -30.29 -12.39 2.90
C GLU A 679 -29.57 -13.73 3.07
N TYR A 680 -30.32 -14.76 3.45
CA TYR A 680 -29.82 -16.13 3.42
C TYR A 680 -30.15 -16.78 2.08
N ILE A 681 -29.13 -17.33 1.43
CA ILE A 681 -29.24 -18.16 0.24
C ILE A 681 -28.80 -19.57 0.64
N GLN A 682 -29.56 -20.58 0.24
CA GLN A 682 -29.31 -21.96 0.66
C GLN A 682 -27.90 -22.40 0.25
N ASP A 683 -27.13 -22.93 1.20
CA ASP A 683 -25.70 -23.22 1.06
C ASP A 683 -25.33 -24.66 1.47
N PHE A 684 -26.32 -25.54 1.53
CA PHE A 684 -26.19 -26.97 1.80
C PHE A 684 -26.83 -27.78 0.65
N GLY A 685 -26.58 -29.09 0.61
CA GLY A 685 -27.11 -30.00 -0.42
C GLY A 685 -26.28 -30.10 -1.70
N ILE A 686 -25.20 -29.33 -1.82
CA ILE A 686 -24.37 -29.27 -3.04
C ILE A 686 -23.14 -30.17 -2.90
N PHE A 687 -22.36 -29.95 -1.83
CA PHE A 687 -21.19 -30.76 -1.51
C PHE A 687 -21.55 -31.81 -0.47
N THR A 688 -21.16 -33.05 -0.72
CA THR A 688 -21.45 -34.17 0.20
C THR A 688 -20.18 -34.90 0.60
N LYS A 689 -20.09 -35.25 1.88
CA LYS A 689 -19.04 -36.11 2.45
C LYS A 689 -19.73 -37.26 3.19
N GLU A 690 -19.46 -38.49 2.79
CA GLU A 690 -20.14 -39.68 3.33
C GLU A 690 -21.67 -39.58 3.28
N ALA A 691 -22.22 -39.09 2.16
CA ALA A 691 -23.65 -38.84 1.94
C ALA A 691 -24.29 -37.79 2.88
N THR A 692 -23.47 -36.94 3.52
CA THR A 692 -23.94 -35.83 4.37
C THR A 692 -23.48 -34.48 3.84
N ASP A 693 -24.36 -33.48 3.92
CA ASP A 693 -24.13 -32.16 3.32
C ASP A 693 -23.06 -31.36 4.02
N ARG A 694 -22.32 -30.57 3.25
CA ARG A 694 -21.27 -29.65 3.70
C ARG A 694 -21.49 -28.27 3.12
N VAL A 695 -21.31 -27.26 3.98
CA VAL A 695 -21.20 -25.88 3.53
C VAL A 695 -19.79 -25.70 2.98
N ALA A 696 -19.68 -25.13 1.78
CA ALA A 696 -18.42 -24.96 1.09
C ALA A 696 -18.32 -23.59 0.41
N ASP A 697 -17.09 -23.14 0.27
CA ASP A 697 -16.73 -21.99 -0.54
C ASP A 697 -15.45 -22.33 -1.34
N VAL A 698 -15.15 -21.52 -2.36
CA VAL A 698 -13.99 -21.69 -3.23
C VAL A 698 -13.24 -20.37 -3.39
N VAL A 699 -11.92 -20.47 -3.62
CA VAL A 699 -11.07 -19.33 -3.95
C VAL A 699 -10.40 -19.59 -5.27
N ILE A 700 -10.74 -18.78 -6.28
CA ILE A 700 -10.35 -19.02 -7.66
C ILE A 700 -9.36 -17.93 -8.09
N PRO A 701 -8.10 -18.30 -8.39
CA PRO A 701 -7.15 -17.41 -9.03
C PRO A 701 -7.43 -17.30 -10.53
N PHE A 702 -7.38 -16.07 -11.03
CA PHE A 702 -7.52 -15.67 -12.41
C PHE A 702 -6.25 -14.96 -12.84
N VAL A 703 -5.65 -15.37 -13.95
CA VAL A 703 -4.41 -14.76 -14.46
C VAL A 703 -4.59 -14.27 -15.88
N ASN A 704 -3.88 -13.21 -16.25
CA ASN A 704 -3.95 -12.59 -17.55
C ASN A 704 -2.66 -12.83 -18.35
N ASN A 705 -2.77 -13.43 -19.54
CA ASN A 705 -1.60 -13.81 -20.34
C ASN A 705 -0.98 -12.64 -21.14
N VAL A 706 -1.50 -11.41 -21.02
CA VAL A 706 -1.01 -10.25 -21.76
C VAL A 706 0.22 -9.65 -21.08
N LYS A 707 1.39 -9.85 -21.69
CA LYS A 707 2.66 -9.24 -21.27
C LYS A 707 2.76 -7.80 -21.80
N LYS A 708 3.03 -6.82 -20.92
CA LYS A 708 3.33 -5.43 -21.29
C LYS A 708 4.76 -5.10 -20.88
N ASP A 709 5.54 -4.50 -21.77
CA ASP A 709 6.83 -3.94 -21.41
C ASP A 709 6.64 -2.71 -20.51
N ILE A 710 7.40 -2.64 -19.42
CA ILE A 710 7.50 -1.44 -18.60
C ILE A 710 8.86 -0.83 -18.91
N ASP A 711 8.86 0.40 -19.41
CA ASP A 711 10.09 1.17 -19.56
C ASP A 711 10.44 1.80 -18.21
N ILE A 712 11.40 1.21 -17.52
CA ILE A 712 11.91 1.73 -16.25
C ILE A 712 13.27 2.37 -16.52
N THR A 713 13.26 3.69 -16.67
CA THR A 713 14.49 4.49 -16.63
C THR A 713 14.84 4.79 -15.19
N ALA A 714 16.04 4.37 -14.75
CA ALA A 714 16.54 4.69 -13.42
C ALA A 714 16.92 6.18 -13.32
N HIS A 715 16.55 6.83 -12.22
CA HIS A 715 16.81 8.25 -11.95
C HIS A 715 18.00 8.44 -11.00
N ALA A 716 18.40 9.70 -10.77
CA ALA A 716 19.54 10.00 -9.92
C ALA A 716 19.17 9.84 -8.44
N LYS A 717 20.10 9.30 -7.65
CA LYS A 717 19.96 9.28 -6.19
C LYS A 717 19.84 10.70 -5.65
N ARG A 718 18.88 10.94 -4.76
CA ARG A 718 18.74 12.20 -4.03
C ARG A 718 20.03 12.56 -3.29
N ILE A 719 20.53 13.76 -3.55
CA ILE A 719 21.69 14.35 -2.90
C ILE A 719 21.28 14.80 -1.49
N GLY A 720 22.18 14.57 -0.53
CA GLY A 720 21.93 14.84 0.89
C GLY A 720 21.61 16.31 1.20
N ILE A 721 20.89 16.52 2.31
CA ILE A 721 20.34 17.84 2.70
C ILE A 721 21.43 18.91 2.83
N GLU A 722 22.60 18.55 3.36
CA GLU A 722 23.75 19.44 3.60
C GLU A 722 24.30 20.07 2.31
N SER A 723 24.27 19.32 1.20
CA SER A 723 24.75 19.80 -0.09
C SER A 723 23.70 20.63 -0.81
N ARG A 724 22.40 20.33 -0.65
CA ARG A 724 21.33 20.97 -1.44
C ARG A 724 20.71 22.19 -0.78
N GLU A 725 20.57 22.20 0.54
CA GLU A 725 19.91 23.27 1.27
C GLU A 725 20.88 24.43 1.55
N LYS A 726 20.54 25.61 1.05
CA LYS A 726 21.25 26.85 1.38
C LYS A 726 20.46 27.61 2.42
N LEU A 727 21.02 27.65 3.64
CA LEU A 727 20.42 28.32 4.78
C LEU A 727 20.39 29.84 4.56
N PRO A 728 19.42 30.56 5.15
CA PRO A 728 19.37 32.01 5.04
C PRO A 728 20.66 32.70 5.49
N PHE A 729 21.12 33.64 4.69
CA PHE A 729 22.32 34.46 4.96
C PHE A 729 23.66 33.71 4.94
N ASP A 730 23.68 32.48 4.46
CA ASP A 730 24.92 31.78 4.10
C ASP A 730 25.34 32.17 2.67
N GLU A 731 25.23 31.27 1.69
CA GLU A 731 25.49 31.62 0.28
C GLU A 731 24.32 32.36 -0.39
N TRP A 732 23.08 32.15 0.08
CA TRP A 732 21.87 32.67 -0.55
C TRP A 732 20.92 33.32 0.47
N LEU A 733 20.24 34.37 0.02
CA LEU A 733 19.06 34.93 0.68
C LEU A 733 17.84 34.66 -0.19
N TYR A 734 16.92 33.84 0.32
CA TYR A 734 15.68 33.48 -0.35
C TYR A 734 14.47 34.07 0.38
N LEU A 735 13.76 34.95 -0.32
CA LEU A 735 12.54 35.61 0.14
C LEU A 735 11.31 35.07 -0.60
N LYS A 736 10.22 34.81 0.14
CA LYS A 736 8.87 34.63 -0.43
C LYS A 736 8.09 35.93 -0.26
N LEU A 737 7.84 36.64 -1.35
CA LEU A 737 7.10 37.90 -1.36
C LEU A 737 5.64 37.64 -1.76
N TYR A 738 4.71 37.67 -0.79
CA TYR A 738 3.30 37.35 -1.03
C TYR A 738 2.57 38.51 -1.73
N ILE A 739 2.28 38.31 -3.01
CA ILE A 739 1.75 39.31 -3.95
C ILE A 739 0.65 38.63 -4.78
N GLY A 740 -0.54 39.24 -4.83
CA GLY A 740 -1.66 38.73 -5.64
C GLY A 740 -1.31 38.70 -7.14
N ASP A 741 -1.77 37.66 -7.85
CA ASP A 741 -1.37 37.37 -9.24
C ASP A 741 -1.57 38.55 -10.19
N ASN A 742 -2.69 39.27 -10.02
CA ASN A 742 -3.08 40.45 -10.77
C ASN A 742 -2.12 41.64 -10.63
N ARG A 743 -1.25 41.68 -9.60
CA ARG A 743 -0.25 42.75 -9.39
C ARG A 743 1.20 42.27 -9.42
N GLN A 744 1.47 41.00 -9.68
CA GLN A 744 2.86 40.53 -9.80
C GLN A 744 3.62 41.18 -10.97
N ASN A 745 2.95 41.43 -12.10
CA ASN A 745 3.56 42.15 -13.22
C ASN A 745 3.92 43.59 -12.86
N GLU A 746 3.11 44.26 -12.03
CA GLU A 746 3.43 45.59 -11.50
C GLU A 746 4.69 45.54 -10.63
N PHE A 747 4.78 44.56 -9.72
CA PHE A 747 5.99 44.36 -8.92
C PHE A 747 7.24 44.17 -9.78
N ILE A 748 7.16 43.30 -10.81
CA ILE A 748 8.30 43.01 -11.69
C ILE A 748 8.72 44.22 -12.51
N LYS A 749 7.77 45.09 -12.91
CA LYS A 749 8.08 46.29 -13.71
C LYS A 749 8.61 47.47 -12.88
N GLU A 750 8.06 47.67 -11.69
CA GLU A 750 8.25 48.90 -10.91
C GLU A 750 9.15 48.73 -9.67
N TYR A 751 9.17 47.55 -9.04
CA TYR A 751 9.90 47.32 -7.79
C TYR A 751 11.14 46.45 -7.99
N LEU A 752 11.03 45.40 -8.81
CA LEU A 752 12.16 44.49 -9.09
C LEU A 752 13.38 45.21 -9.68
N PRO A 753 13.27 46.23 -10.58
CA PRO A 753 14.44 46.96 -11.06
C PRO A 753 15.24 47.64 -9.94
N ASN A 754 14.56 48.26 -8.98
CA ASN A 754 15.22 48.89 -7.83
C ASN A 754 15.94 47.85 -6.98
N ILE A 755 15.34 46.66 -6.81
CA ILE A 755 15.99 45.54 -6.11
C ILE A 755 17.22 45.07 -6.90
N GLN A 756 17.13 44.96 -8.22
CA GLN A 756 18.25 44.58 -9.09
C GLN A 756 19.40 45.58 -9.00
N GLU A 757 19.12 46.89 -9.02
CA GLU A 757 20.14 47.92 -8.84
C GLU A 757 20.85 47.81 -7.50
N VAL A 758 20.10 47.56 -6.42
CA VAL A 758 20.68 47.31 -5.10
C VAL A 758 21.56 46.06 -5.13
N VAL A 759 21.07 44.93 -5.64
CA VAL A 759 21.86 43.68 -5.73
C VAL A 759 23.14 43.88 -6.56
N ASP A 760 23.04 44.58 -7.70
CA ASP A 760 24.18 44.87 -8.58
C ASP A 760 25.23 45.76 -7.88
N SER A 761 24.81 46.67 -6.98
CA SER A 761 25.73 47.48 -6.17
C SER A 761 26.59 46.66 -5.20
N TYR A 762 26.12 45.46 -4.83
CA TYR A 762 26.86 44.46 -4.05
C TYR A 762 27.54 43.41 -4.94
N GLN A 763 27.60 43.63 -6.27
CA GLN A 763 28.12 42.67 -7.25
C GLN A 763 27.42 41.30 -7.16
N GLY A 764 26.16 41.29 -6.76
CA GLY A 764 25.39 40.08 -6.52
C GLY A 764 24.71 39.52 -7.76
N GLU A 765 24.07 38.39 -7.56
CA GLU A 765 23.19 37.73 -8.52
C GLU A 765 21.79 37.60 -7.93
N LEU A 766 20.79 37.72 -8.80
CA LEU A 766 19.39 37.60 -8.42
C LEU A 766 18.60 36.89 -9.51
N PHE A 767 17.74 35.97 -9.10
CA PHE A 767 16.68 35.46 -9.96
C PHE A 767 15.38 35.30 -9.19
N TYR A 768 14.27 35.26 -9.91
CA TYR A 768 12.96 35.04 -9.31
C TYR A 768 12.20 33.90 -9.99
N LEU A 769 11.19 33.38 -9.28
CA LEU A 769 10.13 32.54 -9.82
C LEU A 769 8.78 33.01 -9.27
N ARG A 770 7.71 32.75 -10.02
CA ARG A 770 6.33 32.88 -9.56
C ARG A 770 5.87 31.53 -9.02
N TYR A 771 5.20 31.54 -7.89
CA TYR A 771 4.72 30.33 -7.24
C TYR A 771 3.37 30.56 -6.56
N ALA A 772 2.64 29.48 -6.30
CA ALA A 772 1.38 29.54 -5.57
C ALA A 772 1.29 28.33 -4.62
N ASP A 773 1.64 28.54 -3.35
CA ASP A 773 1.45 27.54 -2.29
C ASP A 773 1.64 28.15 -0.88
N PRO A 774 0.61 28.20 0.00
CA PRO A 774 -0.81 28.06 -0.32
C PRO A 774 -1.35 29.29 -1.08
N ASN A 775 -0.62 30.41 -1.04
CA ASN A 775 -1.00 31.67 -1.68
C ASN A 775 0.03 32.08 -2.74
N SER A 776 -0.41 32.88 -3.72
CA SER A 776 0.45 33.41 -4.77
C SER A 776 1.56 34.31 -4.22
N HIS A 777 2.79 34.07 -4.67
CA HIS A 777 3.99 34.78 -4.23
C HIS A 777 5.09 34.77 -5.29
N ILE A 778 6.01 35.73 -5.17
CA ILE A 778 7.28 35.74 -5.90
C ILE A 778 8.38 35.20 -4.99
N ARG A 779 9.05 34.14 -5.45
CA ARG A 779 10.25 33.58 -4.82
C ARG A 779 11.45 34.35 -5.36
N LEU A 780 12.10 35.13 -4.51
CA LEU A 780 13.25 35.95 -4.86
C LEU A 780 14.51 35.38 -4.22
N ARG A 781 15.48 34.96 -5.03
CA ARG A 781 16.74 34.36 -4.56
C ARG A 781 17.90 35.27 -4.94
N MET A 782 18.72 35.60 -3.96
CA MET A 782 19.84 36.54 -4.09
C MET A 782 21.11 35.96 -3.52
N LYS A 783 22.23 36.28 -4.15
CA LYS A 783 23.57 35.85 -3.76
C LYS A 783 24.52 37.05 -3.81
N CYS A 784 25.23 37.31 -2.72
CA CYS A 784 26.34 38.27 -2.65
C CYS A 784 27.16 38.02 -1.38
N ASP A 785 28.28 38.72 -1.22
CA ASP A 785 29.18 38.55 -0.06
C ASP A 785 28.57 39.06 1.26
N ASN A 786 27.66 40.04 1.22
CA ASN A 786 27.06 40.65 2.42
C ASN A 786 25.53 40.67 2.34
N LEU A 787 24.93 39.49 2.46
CA LEU A 787 23.47 39.29 2.35
C LEU A 787 22.67 40.05 3.42
N PHE A 788 23.22 40.24 4.62
CA PHE A 788 22.51 40.92 5.70
C PHE A 788 22.38 42.43 5.44
N ASP A 789 23.43 43.07 4.93
CA ASP A 789 23.38 44.48 4.55
C ASP A 789 22.52 44.68 3.31
N LEU A 790 22.63 43.78 2.32
CA LEU A 790 21.73 43.74 1.17
C LEU A 790 20.26 43.69 1.60
N TYR A 791 19.91 42.80 2.53
CA TYR A 791 18.55 42.69 3.05
C TYR A 791 18.03 44.00 3.67
N LYS A 792 18.87 44.73 4.42
CA LYS A 792 18.48 46.02 5.00
C LYS A 792 18.13 47.04 3.93
N GLN A 793 18.87 47.09 2.83
CA GLN A 793 18.58 48.01 1.72
C GLN A 793 17.27 47.65 1.03
N ILE A 794 17.06 46.36 0.76
CA ILE A 794 15.85 45.84 0.11
C ILE A 794 14.60 46.02 0.99
N LEU A 795 14.75 46.00 2.32
CA LEU A 795 13.65 46.18 3.25
C LEU A 795 12.91 47.51 3.05
N ASN A 796 13.61 48.56 2.62
CA ASN A 796 12.98 49.85 2.29
C ASN A 796 12.01 49.72 1.12
N ILE A 797 12.42 49.02 0.05
CA ILE A 797 11.60 48.75 -1.14
C ILE A 797 10.41 47.85 -0.78
N ILE A 798 10.64 46.82 0.03
CA ILE A 798 9.57 45.96 0.54
C ILE A 798 8.56 46.78 1.36
N SER A 799 9.04 47.66 2.24
CA SER A 799 8.19 48.50 3.08
C SER A 799 7.32 49.45 2.26
N GLU A 800 7.87 50.02 1.18
CA GLU A 800 7.11 50.79 0.20
C GLU A 800 6.04 49.94 -0.50
N GLY A 801 6.41 48.74 -0.97
CA GLY A 801 5.46 47.79 -1.57
C GLY A 801 4.32 47.41 -0.61
N ARG A 802 4.60 47.25 0.69
CA ARG A 802 3.58 47.02 1.72
C ARG A 802 2.67 48.24 1.92
N LYS A 803 3.25 49.45 2.00
CA LYS A 803 2.49 50.71 2.10
C LYS A 803 1.53 50.87 0.93
N ASN A 804 1.95 50.47 -0.26
CA ASN A 804 1.15 50.49 -1.50
C ASN A 804 0.22 49.27 -1.66
N ARG A 805 0.08 48.44 -0.62
CA ARG A 805 -0.73 47.21 -0.59
C ARG A 805 -0.43 46.25 -1.74
N LEU A 806 0.81 46.23 -2.20
CA LEU A 806 1.31 45.32 -3.22
C LEU A 806 1.82 44.03 -2.60
N ILE A 807 2.60 44.16 -1.51
CA ILE A 807 3.16 43.04 -0.76
C ILE A 807 2.38 42.91 0.55
N SER A 808 1.91 41.71 0.87
CA SER A 808 1.18 41.44 2.11
C SER A 808 2.11 41.06 3.26
N SER A 809 2.87 39.98 3.08
CA SER A 809 3.87 39.43 3.99
C SER A 809 5.14 39.00 3.23
N VAL A 810 6.21 38.75 3.99
CA VAL A 810 7.50 38.27 3.48
C VAL A 810 8.02 37.19 4.43
N ASP A 811 8.43 36.06 3.87
CA ASP A 811 9.15 35.01 4.60
C ASP A 811 10.60 34.91 4.12
N ILE A 812 11.51 34.65 5.05
CA ILE A 812 12.88 34.22 4.74
C ILE A 812 12.90 32.69 4.86
N SER A 813 13.37 32.00 3.82
CA SER A 813 13.29 30.53 3.72
C SER A 813 14.62 29.91 3.29
N THR A 814 14.79 28.62 3.56
CA THR A 814 15.89 27.80 3.03
C THR A 814 15.72 27.60 1.52
N TYR A 815 16.79 27.79 0.75
CA TYR A 815 16.80 27.48 -0.67
C TYR A 815 17.23 26.03 -0.88
N ASP A 816 16.25 25.16 -1.11
CA ASP A 816 16.47 23.78 -1.56
C ASP A 816 16.80 23.79 -3.07
N ARG A 817 18.03 23.40 -3.42
CA ARG A 817 18.53 23.36 -4.80
C ARG A 817 18.08 22.08 -5.53
N GLU A 818 17.53 22.24 -6.73
CA GLU A 818 17.07 21.16 -7.61
C GLU A 818 18.24 20.52 -8.40
N ILE A 819 19.26 20.02 -7.69
CA ILE A 819 20.53 19.59 -8.29
C ILE A 819 20.35 18.50 -9.35
N GLU A 820 19.53 17.49 -9.04
CA GLU A 820 19.30 16.32 -9.89
C GLU A 820 18.61 16.70 -11.20
N ARG A 821 17.60 17.59 -11.12
CA ARG A 821 16.84 18.10 -12.27
C ARG A 821 17.73 18.79 -13.30
N TYR A 822 18.75 19.52 -12.84
CA TYR A 822 19.67 20.25 -13.71
C TYR A 822 20.97 19.48 -14.01
N GLY A 823 21.01 18.18 -13.71
CA GLY A 823 22.09 17.28 -14.12
C GLY A 823 23.35 17.28 -13.24
N GLY A 824 23.26 17.76 -12.00
CA GLY A 824 24.36 17.82 -11.05
C GLY A 824 24.79 19.23 -10.67
N GLU A 825 25.66 19.35 -9.65
CA GLU A 825 26.03 20.66 -9.06
C GLU A 825 26.68 21.61 -10.08
N ASP A 826 27.60 21.10 -10.90
CA ASP A 826 28.34 21.92 -11.88
C ASP A 826 27.45 22.50 -12.99
N LEU A 827 26.40 21.77 -13.36
CA LEU A 827 25.44 22.18 -14.38
C LEU A 827 24.39 23.11 -13.79
N LEU A 828 23.93 22.85 -12.56
CA LEU A 828 23.05 23.75 -11.83
C LEU A 828 23.68 25.15 -11.71
N LEU A 829 24.98 25.25 -11.41
CA LEU A 829 25.66 26.55 -11.34
C LEU A 829 25.63 27.34 -12.66
N GLU A 830 25.67 26.66 -13.81
CA GLU A 830 25.49 27.33 -15.10
C GLU A 830 24.02 27.66 -15.38
N ALA A 831 23.08 26.79 -14.97
CA ALA A 831 21.66 27.06 -15.06
C ALA A 831 21.25 28.28 -14.22
N GLU A 832 21.79 28.44 -13.02
CA GLU A 832 21.58 29.61 -12.15
C GLU A 832 22.03 30.92 -12.82
N LYS A 833 23.14 30.91 -13.57
CA LYS A 833 23.57 32.07 -14.38
C LYS A 833 22.55 32.42 -15.46
N ILE A 834 21.94 31.41 -16.10
CA ILE A 834 20.85 31.62 -17.06
C ILE A 834 19.65 32.21 -16.33
N PHE A 835 19.26 31.69 -15.16
CA PHE A 835 18.13 32.21 -14.38
C PHE A 835 18.31 33.67 -13.99
N CYS A 836 19.52 34.06 -13.56
CA CYS A 836 19.85 35.43 -13.19
C CYS A 836 19.81 36.36 -14.41
N THR A 837 20.41 35.92 -15.52
CA THR A 837 20.41 36.69 -16.78
C THR A 837 18.99 36.87 -17.31
N ASP A 838 18.19 35.82 -17.29
CA ASP A 838 16.79 35.82 -17.72
C ASP A 838 15.93 36.74 -16.85
N SER A 839 16.08 36.65 -15.52
CA SER A 839 15.36 37.49 -14.56
C SER A 839 15.68 38.99 -14.71
N ARG A 840 16.92 39.34 -15.07
CA ARG A 840 17.33 40.72 -15.37
C ARG A 840 16.62 41.31 -16.59
N LEU A 841 16.21 40.49 -17.55
CA LEU A 841 15.51 40.95 -18.75
C LEU A 841 14.02 41.20 -18.54
N MET A 842 13.38 40.50 -17.60
CA MET A 842 11.92 40.48 -17.44
C MET A 842 11.27 41.86 -17.28
N PRO A 843 11.79 42.81 -16.47
CA PRO A 843 11.17 44.13 -16.33
C PRO A 843 11.09 44.89 -17.66
N ARG A 844 12.17 44.81 -18.47
CA ARG A 844 12.23 45.45 -19.79
C ARG A 844 11.27 44.79 -20.78
N LEU A 845 11.26 43.45 -20.80
CA LEU A 845 10.37 42.67 -21.65
C LEU A 845 8.89 42.98 -21.39
N LEU A 846 8.49 43.03 -20.13
CA LEU A 846 7.11 43.36 -19.76
C LEU A 846 6.73 44.81 -20.08
N LYS A 847 7.68 45.77 -19.99
CA LYS A 847 7.44 47.16 -20.41
C LYS A 847 7.22 47.28 -21.92
N ILE A 848 8.00 46.56 -22.73
CA ILE A 848 7.82 46.50 -24.20
C ILE A 848 6.42 45.98 -24.56
N CYS A 849 5.94 44.94 -23.86
CA CYS A 849 4.58 44.41 -24.07
C CYS A 849 3.48 45.42 -23.72
N GLU A 850 3.68 46.24 -22.68
CA GLU A 850 2.68 47.24 -22.25
C GLU A 850 2.61 48.42 -23.21
N THR A 851 3.75 48.88 -23.73
CA THR A 851 3.79 49.98 -24.71
C THR A 851 3.46 49.52 -26.14
N ASN A 852 3.28 48.22 -26.35
CA ASN A 852 3.12 47.56 -27.65
C ASN A 852 4.24 47.96 -28.65
N GLU A 853 5.42 48.27 -28.11
CA GLU A 853 6.62 48.54 -28.88
C GLU A 853 7.00 47.27 -29.65
N MET A 854 7.42 47.43 -30.92
CA MET A 854 7.79 46.32 -31.80
C MET A 854 6.64 45.33 -32.14
N GLY A 855 5.39 45.65 -31.79
CA GLY A 855 4.21 44.81 -32.04
C GLY A 855 4.11 43.60 -31.13
N PHE A 856 4.81 43.61 -29.99
CA PHE A 856 4.79 42.51 -29.04
C PHE A 856 3.62 42.62 -28.06
N ASN A 857 2.76 41.60 -28.05
CA ASN A 857 1.96 41.23 -26.89
C ASN A 857 2.65 40.09 -26.11
N LEU A 858 2.11 39.73 -24.94
CA LEU A 858 2.67 38.70 -24.07
C LEU A 858 2.82 37.33 -24.77
N ASP A 859 1.87 36.96 -25.63
CA ASP A 859 1.85 35.68 -26.34
C ASP A 859 2.96 35.64 -27.41
N SER A 860 3.01 36.66 -28.26
CA SER A 860 4.04 36.81 -29.30
C SER A 860 5.45 36.88 -28.70
N LEU A 861 5.62 37.57 -27.57
CA LEU A 861 6.90 37.64 -26.89
C LEU A 861 7.31 36.28 -26.33
N SER A 862 6.39 35.53 -25.72
CA SER A 862 6.68 34.17 -25.21
C SER A 862 7.15 33.25 -26.34
N ILE A 863 6.49 33.28 -27.50
CA ILE A 863 6.87 32.48 -28.66
C ILE A 863 8.24 32.89 -29.21
N VAL A 864 8.51 34.19 -29.37
CA VAL A 864 9.81 34.68 -29.86
C VAL A 864 10.93 34.33 -28.88
N SER A 865 10.69 34.45 -27.58
CA SER A 865 11.68 34.15 -26.55
C SER A 865 12.03 32.67 -26.57
N VAL A 866 11.03 31.78 -26.55
CA VAL A 866 11.26 30.33 -26.63
C VAL A 866 11.89 29.93 -27.96
N TYR A 867 11.51 30.55 -29.09
CA TYR A 867 12.17 30.36 -30.38
C TYR A 867 13.68 30.65 -30.29
N LEU A 868 14.06 31.78 -29.67
CA LEU A 868 15.46 32.17 -29.52
C LEU A 868 16.21 31.23 -28.57
N TYR A 869 15.59 30.81 -27.47
CA TYR A 869 16.15 29.78 -26.59
C TYR A 869 16.50 28.50 -27.36
N LEU A 870 15.57 27.99 -28.19
CA LEU A 870 15.82 26.80 -29.02
C LEU A 870 16.95 27.04 -30.02
N VAL A 871 16.99 28.20 -30.68
CA VAL A 871 18.08 28.56 -31.60
C VAL A 871 19.43 28.60 -30.87
N PHE A 872 19.49 29.13 -29.65
CA PHE A 872 20.72 29.19 -28.85
C PHE A 872 21.14 27.84 -28.30
N PHE A 873 20.19 27.00 -27.86
CA PHE A 873 20.48 25.67 -27.33
C PHE A 873 20.97 24.70 -28.39
N PHE A 874 20.46 24.80 -29.61
CA PHE A 874 20.78 23.86 -30.69
C PHE A 874 21.67 24.46 -31.78
N ASP A 875 22.30 25.61 -31.54
CA ASP A 875 23.14 26.34 -32.50
C ASP A 875 22.47 26.49 -33.89
N ASN A 876 21.15 26.70 -33.90
CA ASN A 876 20.30 26.79 -35.09
C ASN A 876 20.22 25.52 -35.97
N ASP A 877 20.52 24.34 -35.43
CA ASP A 877 20.28 23.05 -36.10
C ASP A 877 18.78 22.71 -36.10
N LEU A 878 18.15 22.85 -37.28
CA LEU A 878 16.72 22.60 -37.45
C LEU A 878 16.31 21.15 -37.14
N HIS A 879 17.19 20.18 -37.41
CA HIS A 879 16.84 18.77 -37.20
C HIS A 879 16.79 18.43 -35.71
N GLU A 880 17.76 18.91 -34.93
CA GLU A 880 17.78 18.69 -33.48
C GLU A 880 16.66 19.47 -32.77
N ILE A 881 16.35 20.70 -33.20
CA ILE A 881 15.21 21.47 -32.66
C ILE A 881 13.89 20.72 -32.88
N ILE A 882 13.67 20.20 -34.10
CA ILE A 882 12.46 19.42 -34.39
C ILE A 882 12.43 18.14 -33.56
N SER A 883 13.55 17.42 -33.46
CA SER A 883 13.66 16.21 -32.63
C SER A 883 13.32 16.48 -31.15
N PHE A 884 13.75 17.62 -30.60
CA PHE A 884 13.38 18.04 -29.24
C PHE A 884 11.87 18.32 -29.15
N LEU A 885 11.34 19.14 -30.06
CA LEU A 885 9.93 19.52 -30.07
C LEU A 885 9.00 18.33 -30.29
N GLU A 886 9.42 17.29 -31.01
CA GLU A 886 8.64 16.06 -31.16
C GLU A 886 8.52 15.24 -29.87
N THR A 887 9.46 15.44 -28.94
CA THR A 887 9.48 14.80 -27.63
C THR A 887 8.56 15.54 -26.65
N VAL A 888 8.58 16.87 -26.64
CA VAL A 888 7.88 17.70 -25.63
C VAL A 888 6.54 18.29 -26.10
N SER A 889 6.33 18.43 -27.41
CA SER A 889 5.08 19.00 -27.96
C SER A 889 3.95 17.98 -27.90
N PRO A 890 2.72 18.40 -27.57
CA PRO A 890 1.55 17.54 -27.76
C PRO A 890 1.38 17.15 -29.24
N LYS A 891 0.86 15.95 -29.49
CA LYS A 891 0.62 15.44 -30.86
C LYS A 891 -0.61 16.07 -31.53
N ARG A 892 -1.58 16.53 -30.75
CA ARG A 892 -2.80 17.21 -31.20
C ARG A 892 -3.03 18.44 -30.32
N ASN A 893 -3.63 19.47 -30.89
CA ASN A 893 -4.13 20.61 -30.13
C ASN A 893 -5.64 20.43 -29.93
N ASP A 894 -6.10 20.31 -28.69
CA ASP A 894 -7.53 20.13 -28.38
C ASP A 894 -8.36 21.42 -28.55
N LYS A 895 -7.71 22.55 -28.87
CA LYS A 895 -8.39 23.82 -29.14
C LYS A 895 -8.76 23.94 -30.63
N ASN A 896 -10.07 24.11 -30.90
CA ASN A 896 -10.66 24.57 -32.17
C ASN A 896 -10.24 26.02 -32.56
N LYS A 897 -8.95 26.34 -32.52
CA LYS A 897 -8.40 27.63 -32.99
C LYS A 897 -7.79 27.47 -34.39
N ASP A 898 -7.91 28.50 -35.23
CA ASP A 898 -7.24 28.56 -36.53
C ASP A 898 -5.73 28.71 -36.37
N ILE A 899 -5.08 27.59 -36.10
CA ILE A 899 -3.65 27.49 -35.83
C ILE A 899 -2.78 27.88 -37.03
N ASN A 900 -3.35 27.90 -38.25
CA ASN A 900 -2.60 28.31 -39.44
C ASN A 900 -2.45 29.82 -39.52
N SER A 901 -3.45 30.57 -39.04
CA SER A 901 -3.37 32.03 -38.93
C SER A 901 -2.30 32.42 -37.90
N ASP A 902 -2.37 31.83 -36.70
CA ASP A 902 -1.42 32.06 -35.60
C ASP A 902 0.03 31.80 -36.05
N VAL A 903 0.29 30.65 -36.68
CA VAL A 903 1.63 30.29 -37.16
C VAL A 903 2.18 31.32 -38.15
N LYS A 904 1.36 31.80 -39.09
CA LYS A 904 1.79 32.83 -40.07
C LYS A 904 2.08 34.17 -39.41
N GLU A 905 1.28 34.55 -38.43
CA GLU A 905 1.46 35.79 -37.68
C GLU A 905 2.75 35.75 -36.87
N TYR A 906 2.93 34.72 -36.05
CA TYR A 906 4.14 34.57 -35.22
C TYR A 906 5.40 34.39 -36.07
N GLN A 907 5.32 33.74 -37.23
CA GLN A 907 6.46 33.65 -38.14
C GLN A 907 6.94 35.03 -38.61
N LYS A 908 6.02 35.93 -39.00
CA LYS A 908 6.36 37.32 -39.38
C LYS A 908 7.02 38.07 -38.23
N ILE A 909 6.49 37.91 -37.02
CA ILE A 909 7.02 38.56 -35.81
C ILE A 909 8.43 38.03 -35.48
N ILE A 910 8.66 36.72 -35.58
CA ILE A 910 9.98 36.12 -35.39
C ILE A 910 10.98 36.66 -36.42
N GLU A 911 10.60 36.70 -37.70
CA GLU A 911 11.46 37.20 -38.78
C GLU A 911 11.84 38.67 -38.60
N ALA A 912 10.91 39.50 -38.11
CA ALA A 912 11.16 40.90 -37.84
C ALA A 912 12.08 41.16 -36.64
N ASN A 913 12.10 40.27 -35.64
CA ASN A 913 12.72 40.52 -34.33
C ASN A 913 13.82 39.52 -33.92
N CYS A 914 14.24 38.61 -34.81
CA CYS A 914 15.22 37.57 -34.49
C CYS A 914 16.63 38.09 -34.14
N ASN A 915 16.95 39.34 -34.50
CA ASN A 915 18.25 39.98 -34.27
C ASN A 915 18.25 40.94 -33.07
N GLU A 916 17.20 40.93 -32.24
CA GLU A 916 17.08 41.87 -31.13
C GLU A 916 18.19 41.71 -30.09
N LYS A 917 18.89 42.82 -29.82
CA LYS A 917 20.14 42.81 -29.05
C LYS A 917 19.97 42.40 -27.59
N PHE A 918 18.77 42.56 -27.03
CA PHE A 918 18.52 42.29 -25.61
C PHE A 918 18.45 40.80 -25.28
N PHE A 919 18.19 39.90 -26.23
CA PHE A 919 18.29 38.46 -26.00
C PHE A 919 19.72 37.90 -26.16
N LEU A 920 20.65 38.66 -26.76
CA LEU A 920 22.02 38.20 -27.00
C LEU A 920 22.80 37.94 -25.71
N CYS A 921 22.42 38.56 -24.59
CA CYS A 921 23.09 38.30 -23.31
C CYS A 921 22.83 36.88 -22.78
N LEU A 922 21.76 36.20 -23.20
CA LEU A 922 21.47 34.80 -22.85
C LEU A 922 22.32 33.80 -23.63
N LYS A 923 22.84 34.19 -24.80
CA LYS A 923 23.58 33.28 -25.69
C LYS A 923 24.83 32.70 -25.03
N ASN A 924 25.60 33.52 -24.31
CA ASN A 924 26.84 33.07 -23.68
C ASN A 924 26.60 32.11 -22.49
N PRO A 925 25.70 32.44 -21.53
CA PRO A 925 25.30 31.49 -20.48
C PRO A 925 24.76 30.16 -21.03
N ILE A 926 23.87 30.19 -22.03
CA ILE A 926 23.33 28.98 -22.67
C ILE A 926 24.44 28.16 -23.32
N LYS A 927 25.35 28.80 -24.05
CA LYS A 927 26.50 28.12 -24.66
C LYS A 927 27.44 27.51 -23.61
N SER A 928 27.65 28.19 -22.48
CA SER A 928 28.44 27.67 -21.37
C SER A 928 27.83 26.38 -20.81
N LEU A 929 26.52 26.39 -20.54
CA LEU A 929 25.79 25.21 -20.08
C LEU A 929 25.88 24.07 -21.10
N ASN A 930 25.61 24.33 -22.38
CA ASN A 930 25.71 23.33 -23.44
C ASN A 930 27.10 22.69 -23.52
N ASN A 931 28.16 23.50 -23.47
CA ASN A 931 29.52 22.99 -23.47
C ASN A 931 29.77 22.07 -22.26
N LYS A 932 29.29 22.44 -21.07
CA LYS A 932 29.42 21.57 -19.88
C LYS A 932 28.56 20.31 -19.98
N MET A 933 27.35 20.38 -20.54
CA MET A 933 26.51 19.20 -20.76
C MET A 933 27.20 18.19 -21.67
N LEU A 934 27.82 18.67 -22.76
CA LEU A 934 28.63 17.85 -23.67
C LEU A 934 29.84 17.22 -22.97
N LEU A 935 30.54 17.99 -22.12
CA LEU A 935 31.68 17.48 -21.35
C LEU A 935 31.29 16.39 -20.33
N ASN A 936 30.09 16.51 -19.73
CA ASN A 936 29.55 15.54 -18.77
C ASN A 936 28.93 14.29 -19.42
N LYS A 937 28.95 14.17 -20.75
CA LYS A 937 28.46 12.99 -21.51
C LYS A 937 27.04 12.55 -21.13
N LEU A 938 26.15 13.51 -20.88
CA LEU A 938 24.76 13.22 -20.60
C LEU A 938 24.08 12.55 -21.81
N THR A 939 23.03 11.78 -21.53
CA THR A 939 22.18 11.18 -22.58
C THR A 939 21.35 12.25 -23.29
N LYS A 940 20.88 11.94 -24.50
CA LYS A 940 20.02 12.85 -25.29
C LYS A 940 18.72 13.22 -24.53
N GLN A 941 18.14 12.28 -23.79
CA GLN A 941 16.94 12.53 -23.00
C GLN A 941 17.21 13.45 -21.80
N GLN A 942 18.33 13.27 -21.10
CA GLN A 942 18.77 14.18 -20.02
C GLN A 942 19.03 15.59 -20.57
N HIS A 943 19.65 15.71 -21.74
CA HIS A 943 19.80 17.00 -22.42
C HIS A 943 18.45 17.68 -22.63
N TYR A 944 17.48 16.95 -23.17
CA TYR A 944 16.16 17.48 -23.45
C TYR A 944 15.42 17.88 -22.16
N SER A 945 15.50 17.09 -21.09
CA SER A 945 14.88 17.41 -19.79
C SER A 945 15.41 18.72 -19.18
N ILE A 946 16.73 18.93 -19.23
CA ILE A 946 17.36 20.17 -18.72
C ILE A 946 16.93 21.38 -19.54
N ILE A 947 16.93 21.25 -20.88
CA ILE A 947 16.50 22.33 -21.79
C ILE A 947 15.03 22.69 -21.56
N ASP A 948 14.16 21.68 -21.47
CA ASP A 948 12.73 21.88 -21.17
C ASP A 948 12.53 22.57 -19.82
N SER A 949 13.26 22.14 -18.79
CA SER A 949 13.20 22.78 -17.46
C SER A 949 13.61 24.26 -17.48
N ILE A 950 14.65 24.62 -18.25
CA ILE A 950 15.10 26.02 -18.39
C ILE A 950 14.06 26.86 -19.12
N ILE A 951 13.47 26.33 -20.19
CA ILE A 951 12.40 27.00 -20.95
C ILE A 951 11.14 27.15 -20.08
N HIS A 952 10.79 26.13 -19.30
CA HIS A 952 9.68 26.15 -18.36
C HIS A 952 9.83 27.29 -17.34
N VAL A 953 11.00 27.42 -16.67
CA VAL A 953 11.19 28.50 -15.69
C VAL A 953 11.29 29.89 -16.32
N HIS A 954 11.69 30.00 -17.60
CA HIS A 954 11.58 31.25 -18.36
C HIS A 954 10.11 31.63 -18.59
N ASN A 955 9.28 30.69 -19.06
CA ASN A 955 7.85 30.90 -19.23
C ASN A 955 7.19 31.28 -17.89
N ASN A 956 7.54 30.60 -16.79
CA ASN A 956 7.08 30.94 -15.45
C ASN A 956 7.32 32.42 -15.11
N ARG A 957 8.53 32.95 -15.37
CA ARG A 957 8.87 34.35 -15.07
C ARG A 957 8.07 35.34 -15.92
N LEU A 958 7.91 35.04 -17.21
CA LEU A 958 7.28 35.92 -18.19
C LEU A 958 5.75 35.91 -18.10
N ILE A 959 5.13 34.73 -18.17
CA ILE A 959 3.68 34.57 -18.36
C ILE A 959 2.92 34.04 -17.15
N GLY A 960 3.59 33.52 -16.11
CA GLY A 960 2.94 32.91 -14.94
C GLY A 960 2.94 31.38 -14.96
N ILE A 961 2.16 30.78 -14.05
CA ILE A 961 2.06 29.32 -13.88
C ILE A 961 0.95 28.79 -14.79
N ASP A 962 1.23 28.65 -16.10
CA ASP A 962 0.27 28.18 -17.11
C ASP A 962 0.89 27.12 -18.03
N ARG A 963 0.86 25.85 -17.58
CA ARG A 963 1.42 24.72 -18.34
C ARG A 963 0.71 24.47 -19.67
N GLU A 964 -0.57 24.79 -19.79
CA GLU A 964 -1.31 24.60 -21.04
C GLU A 964 -0.84 25.60 -22.12
N LYS A 965 -0.51 26.82 -21.70
CA LYS A 965 0.10 27.81 -22.59
C LYS A 965 1.52 27.41 -23.03
N GLU A 966 2.32 26.82 -22.15
CA GLU A 966 3.64 26.28 -22.51
C GLU A 966 3.55 25.19 -23.60
N LYS A 967 2.64 24.22 -23.41
CA LYS A 967 2.38 23.18 -24.42
C LYS A 967 1.94 23.76 -25.76
N TYR A 968 1.10 24.79 -25.74
CA TYR A 968 0.68 25.50 -26.96
C TYR A 968 1.86 26.20 -27.65
N ILE A 969 2.76 26.84 -26.90
CA ILE A 969 3.98 27.46 -27.45
C ILE A 969 4.83 26.42 -28.18
N TYR A 970 5.09 25.25 -27.57
CA TYR A 970 5.82 24.16 -28.23
C TYR A 970 5.13 23.67 -29.50
N PHE A 971 3.80 23.53 -29.47
CA PHE A 971 3.03 23.10 -30.63
C PHE A 971 3.15 24.08 -31.82
N VAL A 972 3.04 25.38 -31.55
CA VAL A 972 3.18 26.43 -32.59
C VAL A 972 4.60 26.44 -33.15
N LEU A 973 5.62 26.42 -32.29
CA LEU A 973 7.02 26.43 -32.71
C LEU A 973 7.39 25.20 -33.53
N ARG A 974 6.88 24.01 -33.18
CA ARG A 974 7.08 22.80 -33.97
C ARG A 974 6.64 22.98 -35.41
N ARG A 975 5.47 23.58 -35.64
CA ARG A 975 4.97 23.85 -36.99
C ARG A 975 5.81 24.89 -37.73
N ILE A 976 6.27 25.93 -37.04
CA ILE A 976 7.14 26.96 -37.63
C ILE A 976 8.47 26.33 -38.08
N PHE A 977 9.13 25.54 -37.25
CA PHE A 977 10.40 24.89 -37.62
C PHE A 977 10.25 23.85 -38.74
N ILE A 978 9.18 23.04 -38.73
CA ILE A 978 8.86 22.12 -39.84
C ILE A 978 8.61 22.89 -41.15
N SER A 979 7.95 24.05 -41.10
CA SER A 979 7.74 24.86 -42.31
C SER A 979 9.06 25.34 -42.93
N LYS A 980 10.07 25.66 -42.10
CA LYS A 980 11.40 26.08 -42.56
C LYS A 980 12.21 24.96 -43.21
N THR A 981 11.96 23.70 -42.88
CA THR A 981 12.62 22.57 -43.57
C THR A 981 12.06 22.30 -44.96
N HIS A 982 10.85 22.77 -45.28
CA HIS A 982 10.22 22.65 -46.61
C HIS A 982 10.48 23.84 -47.54
N ILE A 983 11.11 24.91 -47.04
CA ILE A 983 11.42 26.16 -47.80
C ILE A 983 12.89 26.18 -48.28
N LYS A 984 13.72 25.22 -47.84
CA LYS A 984 15.04 24.92 -48.44
C LYS A 984 14.89 23.82 -49.50
#